data_AF-A0A5N7CYI7-F1
#
_entry.id   AF-A0A5N7CYI7-F1
#
_cell.length_a   1.000
_cell.length_b   1.000
_cell.length_c   1.000
_cell.angle_alpha   90.00
_cell.angle_beta   90.00
_cell.angle_gamma   90.00
#
_symmetry.space_group_name_H-M   'P 1'
#
loop_
_entity.id
_entity.type
_entity.pdbx_description
1 polymer ?
#
loop_
_entity_poly.entity_id
_entity_poly.type
_entity_poly.pdbx_seq_one_letter_code
_entity_poly.pdbx_strand_id
1 'polypeptide(L)'
;MRYSNQQVGSDDDSGSDTELSEVFSDDGNNDSLDSVSEPDSGDDASDDSNDDSTLDDVEAVELSAEHYLQEADCLDVSRLRQKRYSPRTQEKLDKTRDYWECFCRDSKYDPVERFRWLSDSEETVRFLKAFFSWRCDRRRGKKGRKSPGIKYKSSLETFWKWWHLVYKAEIGQGLSKDTTVKILDVLAIIAEEKKLRLGRRPKATMYIEDVAEFARVLLSTTEMTFECGWLRVQVLLYCQLAAITGSRPGALLNLRYRDLLLTLIRDPEGGSPRLFIYLTPEFTKTFLVLSPHVFLLGMLFRIKAFKSFSTDGPVVDCPENLYTVGILGGLGQQELKLKDEILDQFVFCQVVREADGFRIALEKQLTGGFLRYRMRRGGEITGFEQVTKPYGLRYGAAKAFNDSPDVTNELQNVMLQHASINTFIKHYSVGIHVDAQAIVRGLPAAKQLLRFAASMSRSIDPRRPYKLNDTSCVNEVPCVLVLKKRSQARKNKLHQMTLTFETAKQAFEQTFGAYKQGKKIVKEKYNRAQRTYRNEWQRQRNRLVRENLERYKNEQPVIDVERQLAGKFVAEDVMGALQRTGYMTPQHMTLIDAVLTMPGATVKEEYQRRISAINAVITFCDVQEGCPTRQPNVTKKRHATDALPSAPVKRQGSPRVDGVETGFRQAMASVCIKSPDERSTICFLCVANPKLPATERLRVHSTPGSLTRHFIGKHVKHFPKDVHVRCNVCSEDLPHKSALMNHAERVHGIVSHTNECAKSIYS
;
A
#
# COMPACT_ATOMS: atom_id res chain seq x y z
N MET A 1 -31.52 46.51 32.82
CA MET A 1 -32.60 47.41 33.29
C MET A 1 -33.60 47.58 32.15
N ARG A 2 -34.84 47.16 32.41
CA ARG A 2 -36.17 47.59 31.86
C ARG A 2 -36.27 47.93 30.36
N TYR A 3 -36.91 47.12 29.51
CA TYR A 3 -38.35 46.74 29.35
C TYR A 3 -39.16 47.69 28.45
N SER A 4 -39.67 47.16 27.32
CA SER A 4 -41.07 47.17 26.81
C SER A 4 -41.07 46.64 25.36
N ASN A 5 -41.58 45.43 25.06
CA ASN A 5 -42.97 45.01 24.77
C ASN A 5 -43.73 45.87 23.73
N GLN A 6 -44.62 45.40 22.84
CA GLN A 6 -45.03 44.13 22.21
C GLN A 6 -46.44 44.46 21.64
N GLN A 7 -46.72 44.25 20.34
CA GLN A 7 -48.01 43.78 19.76
C GLN A 7 -48.02 43.98 18.23
N VAL A 8 -48.03 42.90 17.43
CA VAL A 8 -49.18 42.09 16.93
C VAL A 8 -49.79 42.66 15.64
N GLY A 9 -49.62 41.89 14.57
CA GLY A 9 -50.38 41.91 13.33
C GLY A 9 -50.04 40.63 12.56
N SER A 10 -50.96 39.66 12.55
CA SER A 10 -50.93 38.52 11.63
C SER A 10 -51.30 39.02 10.24
N ASP A 11 -50.76 38.39 9.20
CA ASP A 11 -51.56 37.58 8.27
C ASP A 11 -50.63 36.79 7.33
N ASP A 12 -51.08 35.60 6.99
CA ASP A 12 -50.45 34.61 6.13
C ASP A 12 -50.19 35.15 4.72
N ASP A 13 -49.02 34.83 4.15
CA ASP A 13 -48.99 34.34 2.77
C ASP A 13 -47.76 33.47 2.49
N SER A 14 -48.06 32.31 1.92
CA SER A 14 -47.13 31.26 1.51
C SER A 14 -46.33 31.68 0.27
N GLY A 15 -45.02 31.47 0.29
CA GLY A 15 -44.17 31.60 -0.89
C GLY A 15 -42.90 30.76 -0.74
N SER A 16 -42.94 29.51 -1.19
CA SER A 16 -41.79 28.63 -1.29
C SER A 16 -41.04 28.91 -2.60
N ASP A 17 -39.97 29.70 -2.56
CA ASP A 17 -39.06 29.80 -3.70
C ASP A 17 -37.78 29.02 -3.41
N THR A 18 -37.79 27.77 -3.87
CA THR A 18 -36.60 26.95 -4.03
C THR A 18 -36.01 27.29 -5.39
N GLU A 19 -34.95 28.10 -5.42
CA GLU A 19 -34.16 28.33 -6.63
C GLU A 19 -33.50 27.02 -7.08
N LEU A 20 -34.18 26.36 -8.02
CA LEU A 20 -33.67 25.24 -8.82
C LEU A 20 -32.63 25.80 -9.80
N SER A 21 -31.37 25.41 -9.59
CA SER A 21 -30.27 25.71 -10.50
C SER A 21 -30.55 25.11 -11.89
N GLU A 22 -30.57 25.98 -12.90
CA GLU A 22 -30.59 25.71 -14.33
C GLU A 22 -29.56 24.63 -14.71
N VAL A 23 -30.04 23.45 -15.13
CA VAL A 23 -29.18 22.40 -15.70
C VAL A 23 -29.59 22.04 -17.12
N PHE A 24 -30.73 22.50 -17.66
CA PHE A 24 -31.08 22.35 -19.08
C PHE A 24 -32.12 23.40 -19.51
N SER A 25 -31.67 24.52 -20.08
CA SER A 25 -32.49 25.38 -20.94
C SER A 25 -31.64 25.74 -22.16
N ASP A 26 -32.10 25.33 -23.34
CA ASP A 26 -31.49 25.62 -24.64
C ASP A 26 -32.61 26.23 -25.49
N ASP A 27 -32.50 27.52 -25.81
CA ASP A 27 -33.40 28.20 -26.74
C ASP A 27 -32.83 28.04 -28.16
N GLY A 28 -33.69 27.53 -29.04
CA GLY A 28 -33.28 26.85 -30.26
C GLY A 28 -32.66 27.72 -31.34
N ASN A 29 -31.68 27.13 -32.02
CA ASN A 29 -31.77 26.93 -33.46
C ASN A 29 -30.88 25.74 -33.89
N ASN A 30 -31.39 25.00 -34.86
CA ASN A 30 -30.91 23.71 -35.36
C ASN A 30 -29.43 23.73 -35.81
N ASP A 31 -28.56 22.89 -35.23
CA ASP A 31 -27.66 21.97 -35.94
C ASP A 31 -26.63 21.30 -34.99
N SER A 32 -26.67 19.95 -34.97
CA SER A 32 -25.61 19.02 -34.54
C SER A 32 -25.38 18.76 -33.03
N LEU A 33 -25.08 17.48 -32.74
CA LEU A 33 -24.50 16.87 -31.53
C LEU A 33 -25.42 16.40 -30.38
N ASP A 34 -25.72 15.11 -30.38
CA ASP A 34 -26.24 14.38 -29.23
C ASP A 34 -25.08 13.70 -28.47
N SER A 35 -24.52 14.39 -27.47
CA SER A 35 -23.46 13.87 -26.58
C SER A 35 -23.89 13.90 -25.11
N VAL A 36 -24.61 12.86 -24.69
CA VAL A 36 -24.88 12.59 -23.27
C VAL A 36 -23.57 12.22 -22.57
N SER A 37 -23.11 13.09 -21.67
CA SER A 37 -21.85 12.96 -20.93
C SER A 37 -21.82 11.74 -20.00
N GLU A 38 -20.90 10.80 -20.30
CA GLU A 38 -20.67 9.55 -19.57
C GLU A 38 -19.98 9.76 -18.19
N PRO A 39 -20.06 8.79 -17.27
CA PRO A 39 -19.31 8.78 -16.02
C PRO A 39 -17.80 8.65 -16.31
N ASP A 40 -17.07 9.75 -16.14
CA ASP A 40 -15.61 9.80 -16.33
C ASP A 40 -14.89 8.65 -15.59
N SER A 41 -14.52 7.67 -16.40
CA SER A 41 -13.67 6.53 -16.11
C SER A 41 -12.45 6.69 -17.00
N GLY A 42 -11.75 7.83 -16.91
CA GLY A 42 -10.65 8.20 -17.80
C GLY A 42 -9.75 7.04 -18.22
N ASP A 43 -10.06 6.52 -19.40
CA ASP A 43 -9.36 5.54 -20.22
C ASP A 43 -9.70 5.98 -21.67
N ASP A 44 -9.07 7.05 -22.15
CA ASP A 44 -9.08 7.36 -23.58
C ASP A 44 -7.89 6.65 -24.21
N ALA A 45 -8.21 5.73 -25.12
CA ALA A 45 -7.27 5.16 -26.06
C ALA A 45 -6.86 6.28 -27.05
N SER A 46 -5.61 6.71 -27.00
CA SER A 46 -4.99 7.40 -28.12
C SER A 46 -4.19 6.37 -28.90
N ASP A 47 -4.75 5.99 -30.04
CA ASP A 47 -4.03 5.39 -31.15
C ASP A 47 -3.14 6.49 -31.74
N ASP A 48 -1.82 6.28 -31.70
CA ASP A 48 -0.83 7.15 -32.35
C ASP A 48 0.39 6.28 -32.66
N SER A 49 0.20 5.37 -33.63
CA SER A 49 1.29 4.69 -34.29
C SER A 49 1.94 5.64 -35.29
N ASN A 50 2.90 6.45 -34.82
CA ASN A 50 3.90 7.02 -35.72
C ASN A 50 5.10 6.08 -35.76
N ASP A 51 4.98 5.03 -36.56
CA ASP A 51 6.10 4.26 -37.06
C ASP A 51 6.45 4.82 -38.44
N ASP A 52 7.34 5.81 -38.48
CA ASP A 52 8.06 6.19 -39.70
C ASP A 52 9.23 5.22 -39.85
N SER A 53 8.92 4.01 -40.29
CA SER A 53 9.89 3.09 -40.87
C SER A 53 9.61 3.01 -42.36
N THR A 54 10.53 3.62 -43.10
CA THR A 54 10.71 3.51 -44.55
C THR A 54 10.46 2.06 -44.99
N LEU A 55 9.30 1.81 -45.60
CA LEU A 55 9.00 0.53 -46.23
C LEU A 55 9.82 0.43 -47.50
N ASP A 56 10.66 -0.60 -47.59
CA ASP A 56 11.19 -1.09 -48.85
C ASP A 56 10.01 -1.35 -49.81
N ASP A 57 10.16 -0.88 -51.05
CA ASP A 57 9.20 -1.00 -52.15
C ASP A 57 8.67 -2.43 -52.32
N VAL A 58 7.52 -2.73 -51.73
CA VAL A 58 6.62 -3.79 -52.20
C VAL A 58 5.56 -3.10 -53.03
N GLU A 59 5.53 -3.39 -54.33
CA GLU A 59 4.49 -2.92 -55.28
C GLU A 59 3.11 -2.96 -54.61
N ALA A 60 2.60 -1.78 -54.26
CA ALA A 60 1.27 -1.64 -53.70
C ALA A 60 0.27 -1.97 -54.82
N VAL A 61 -0.23 -3.20 -54.84
CA VAL A 61 -1.31 -3.60 -55.74
C VAL A 61 -2.56 -2.86 -55.29
N GLU A 62 -2.97 -1.85 -56.06
CA GLU A 62 -4.28 -1.21 -55.87
C GLU A 62 -5.38 -2.24 -56.11
N LEU A 63 -6.05 -2.65 -55.03
CA LEU A 63 -7.23 -3.50 -55.10
C LEU A 63 -8.42 -2.68 -55.64
N SER A 64 -9.30 -3.31 -56.42
CA SER A 64 -10.46 -2.62 -56.99
C SER A 64 -11.44 -2.18 -55.91
N ALA A 65 -12.24 -1.15 -56.20
CA ALA A 65 -13.30 -0.69 -55.30
C ALA A 65 -14.29 -1.80 -54.91
N GLU A 66 -14.52 -2.80 -55.76
CA GLU A 66 -15.39 -3.95 -55.44
C GLU A 66 -14.84 -4.82 -54.30
N HIS A 67 -13.52 -4.94 -54.16
CA HIS A 67 -12.91 -5.65 -53.03
C HIS A 67 -13.29 -4.99 -51.70
N TYR A 68 -13.17 -3.66 -51.62
CA TYR A 68 -13.52 -2.91 -50.42
C TYR A 68 -15.03 -2.87 -50.15
N LEU A 69 -15.87 -2.95 -51.19
CA LEU A 69 -17.32 -3.11 -51.03
C LEU A 69 -17.68 -4.51 -50.48
N GLN A 70 -17.01 -5.57 -50.96
CA GLN A 70 -17.19 -6.92 -50.39
C GLN A 70 -16.68 -7.00 -48.95
N GLU A 71 -15.59 -6.31 -48.62
CA GLU A 71 -15.10 -6.16 -47.25
C GLU A 71 -16.12 -5.41 -46.37
N ALA A 72 -16.74 -4.36 -46.89
CA ALA A 72 -17.81 -3.63 -46.22
C ALA A 72 -19.07 -4.47 -46.00
N ASP A 73 -19.44 -5.33 -46.95
CA ASP A 73 -20.58 -6.26 -46.82
C ASP A 73 -20.32 -7.35 -45.76
N CYS A 74 -19.05 -7.68 -45.51
CA CYS A 74 -18.63 -8.57 -44.42
C CYS A 74 -18.63 -7.89 -43.04
N LEU A 75 -18.86 -6.57 -42.98
CA LEU A 75 -18.93 -5.83 -41.72
C LEU A 75 -20.26 -6.10 -41.02
N ASP A 76 -20.20 -6.87 -39.93
CA ASP A 76 -21.33 -7.03 -39.03
C ASP A 76 -21.61 -5.72 -38.28
N VAL A 77 -22.51 -4.89 -38.84
CA VAL A 77 -22.93 -3.61 -38.27
C VAL A 77 -23.51 -3.77 -36.86
N SER A 78 -24.04 -4.94 -36.49
CA SER A 78 -24.54 -5.20 -35.13
C SER A 78 -23.43 -5.21 -34.06
N ARG A 79 -22.16 -5.32 -34.48
CA ARG A 79 -20.97 -5.20 -33.62
C ARG A 79 -20.48 -3.76 -33.50
N LEU A 80 -20.85 -2.87 -34.43
CA LEU A 80 -20.56 -1.45 -34.34
C LEU A 80 -21.44 -0.85 -33.23
N ARG A 81 -20.82 -0.13 -32.29
CA ARG A 81 -21.35 0.34 -30.97
C ARG A 81 -21.13 -0.58 -29.77
N GLN A 82 -20.60 -1.80 -29.92
CA GLN A 82 -20.05 -2.53 -28.77
C GLN A 82 -18.77 -1.82 -28.31
N LYS A 83 -18.89 -0.83 -27.40
CA LYS A 83 -17.72 -0.12 -26.84
C LYS A 83 -16.75 -1.15 -26.27
N ARG A 84 -15.56 -1.25 -26.87
CA ARG A 84 -14.46 -2.09 -26.37
C ARG A 84 -13.88 -1.45 -25.11
N TYR A 85 -14.49 -1.75 -23.98
CA TYR A 85 -14.01 -1.25 -22.70
C TYR A 85 -12.64 -1.84 -22.39
N SER A 86 -11.77 -1.06 -21.73
CA SER A 86 -10.52 -1.56 -21.17
C SER A 86 -10.83 -2.77 -20.25
N PRO A 87 -9.91 -3.75 -20.10
CA PRO A 87 -10.15 -4.93 -19.26
C PRO A 87 -10.55 -4.57 -17.82
N ARG A 88 -10.06 -3.44 -17.30
CA ARG A 88 -10.37 -2.95 -15.96
C ARG A 88 -11.77 -2.33 -15.88
N THR A 89 -12.19 -1.60 -16.91
CA THR A 89 -13.53 -1.05 -17.02
C THR A 89 -14.54 -2.18 -17.20
N GLN A 90 -14.22 -3.20 -17.99
CA GLN A 90 -15.00 -4.42 -18.10
C GLN A 90 -15.14 -5.13 -16.74
N GLU A 91 -14.04 -5.31 -15.99
CA GLU A 91 -14.09 -5.94 -14.66
C GLU A 91 -15.02 -5.17 -13.68
N LYS A 92 -15.14 -3.85 -13.81
CA LYS A 92 -16.09 -3.05 -13.01
C LYS A 92 -17.53 -3.22 -13.46
N LEU A 93 -17.79 -3.28 -14.77
CA LEU A 93 -19.10 -3.56 -15.33
C LEU A 93 -19.58 -4.95 -14.89
N ASP A 94 -18.72 -5.97 -15.02
CA ASP A 94 -19.01 -7.34 -14.57
C ASP A 94 -19.32 -7.40 -13.07
N LYS A 95 -18.54 -6.69 -12.24
CA LYS A 95 -18.82 -6.58 -10.81
C LYS A 95 -20.15 -5.90 -10.51
N THR A 96 -20.58 -4.97 -11.36
CA THR A 96 -21.84 -4.25 -11.21
C THR A 96 -23.01 -5.12 -11.65
N ARG A 97 -22.85 -5.84 -12.76
CA ARG A 97 -23.76 -6.88 -13.26
C ARG A 97 -23.97 -7.99 -12.22
N ASP A 98 -22.90 -8.45 -11.57
CA ASP A 98 -22.98 -9.42 -10.46
C ASP A 98 -23.94 -8.95 -9.33
N TYR A 99 -24.01 -7.64 -9.03
CA TYR A 99 -24.93 -7.12 -8.02
C TYR A 99 -26.38 -7.15 -8.49
N TRP A 100 -26.62 -6.83 -9.76
CA TRP A 100 -27.94 -6.92 -10.38
C TRP A 100 -28.45 -8.36 -10.35
N GLU A 101 -27.67 -9.31 -10.86
CA GLU A 101 -28.01 -10.74 -10.86
C GLU A 101 -28.28 -11.25 -9.44
N CYS A 102 -27.50 -10.81 -8.46
CA CYS A 102 -27.75 -11.17 -7.06
C CYS A 102 -29.07 -10.63 -6.54
N PHE A 103 -29.45 -9.40 -6.88
CA PHE A 103 -30.71 -8.81 -6.45
C PHE A 103 -31.91 -9.49 -7.11
N CYS A 104 -31.85 -9.74 -8.42
CA CYS A 104 -32.89 -10.44 -9.16
C CYS A 104 -33.08 -11.86 -8.61
N ARG A 105 -31.98 -12.62 -8.41
CA ARG A 105 -32.06 -13.96 -7.81
C ARG A 105 -32.61 -13.96 -6.39
N ASP A 106 -32.18 -13.03 -5.53
CA ASP A 106 -32.70 -12.91 -4.16
C ASP A 106 -34.21 -12.54 -4.17
N SER A 107 -34.69 -11.90 -5.25
CA SER A 107 -36.08 -11.48 -5.45
C SER A 107 -36.90 -12.38 -6.38
N LYS A 108 -36.34 -13.53 -6.81
CA LYS A 108 -36.95 -14.50 -7.75
C LYS A 108 -37.33 -13.95 -9.14
N TYR A 109 -36.56 -13.00 -9.65
CA TYR A 109 -36.67 -12.53 -11.04
C TYR A 109 -35.54 -13.10 -11.91
N ASP A 110 -35.82 -13.32 -13.20
CA ASP A 110 -34.76 -13.53 -14.19
C ASP A 110 -34.03 -12.20 -14.46
N PRO A 111 -32.68 -12.14 -14.36
CA PRO A 111 -31.94 -10.90 -14.52
C PRO A 111 -32.05 -10.25 -15.91
N VAL A 112 -32.16 -11.04 -16.97
CA VAL A 112 -32.16 -10.56 -18.37
C VAL A 112 -33.55 -10.08 -18.75
N GLU A 113 -34.59 -10.88 -18.47
CA GLU A 113 -35.98 -10.45 -18.67
C GLU A 113 -36.29 -9.21 -17.84
N ARG A 114 -35.74 -9.12 -16.62
CA ARG A 114 -35.98 -7.97 -15.77
C ARG A 114 -35.35 -6.69 -16.29
N PHE A 115 -34.26 -6.76 -17.06
CA PHE A 115 -33.76 -5.59 -17.76
C PHE A 115 -34.73 -5.11 -18.84
N ARG A 116 -35.30 -6.04 -19.62
CA ARG A 116 -36.27 -5.72 -20.69
C ARG A 116 -37.60 -5.18 -20.16
N TRP A 117 -37.97 -5.55 -18.93
CA TRP A 117 -39.16 -5.03 -18.26
C TRP A 117 -39.06 -3.56 -17.83
N LEU A 118 -37.83 -3.03 -17.65
CA LEU A 118 -37.67 -1.64 -17.21
C LEU A 118 -38.10 -0.68 -18.33
N SER A 119 -39.08 0.15 -18.03
CA SER A 119 -39.60 1.20 -18.90
C SER A 119 -39.63 2.55 -18.17
N ASP A 120 -40.03 3.61 -18.87
CA ASP A 120 -40.28 4.94 -18.29
C ASP A 120 -41.60 4.99 -17.50
N SER A 121 -41.75 4.10 -16.51
CA SER A 121 -42.91 4.03 -15.63
C SER A 121 -42.56 4.25 -14.16
N GLU A 122 -43.55 4.59 -13.36
CA GLU A 122 -43.35 4.78 -11.92
C GLU A 122 -42.96 3.47 -11.20
N GLU A 123 -43.42 2.32 -11.69
CA GLU A 123 -43.05 1.00 -11.17
C GLU A 123 -41.55 0.75 -11.31
N THR A 124 -40.94 1.18 -12.41
CA THR A 124 -39.48 1.14 -12.61
C THR A 124 -38.76 1.94 -11.54
N VAL A 125 -39.22 3.17 -11.26
CA VAL A 125 -38.61 4.04 -10.24
C VAL A 125 -38.69 3.41 -8.85
N ARG A 126 -39.86 2.88 -8.46
CA ARG A 126 -40.05 2.16 -7.19
C ARG A 126 -39.18 0.91 -7.10
N PHE A 127 -39.06 0.14 -8.18
CA PHE A 127 -38.22 -1.06 -8.23
C PHE A 127 -36.74 -0.71 -8.07
N LEU A 128 -36.26 0.32 -8.77
CA LEU A 128 -34.89 0.79 -8.66
C LEU A 128 -34.57 1.38 -7.27
N LYS A 129 -35.53 2.04 -6.61
CA LYS A 129 -35.39 2.41 -5.17
C LYS A 129 -35.09 1.18 -4.32
N ALA A 130 -35.82 0.09 -4.51
CA ALA A 130 -35.59 -1.16 -3.77
C ALA A 130 -34.20 -1.74 -4.06
N PHE A 131 -33.78 -1.77 -5.33
CA PHE A 131 -32.45 -2.25 -5.72
C PHE A 131 -31.31 -1.43 -5.11
N PHE A 132 -31.35 -0.11 -5.19
CA PHE A 132 -30.32 0.77 -4.65
C PHE A 132 -30.30 0.75 -3.12
N SER A 133 -31.47 0.66 -2.47
CA SER A 133 -31.57 0.47 -1.02
C SER A 133 -30.95 -0.86 -0.59
N TRP A 134 -31.28 -1.95 -1.29
CA TRP A 134 -30.66 -3.27 -1.07
C TRP A 134 -29.15 -3.21 -1.24
N ARG A 135 -28.67 -2.51 -2.26
CA ARG A 135 -27.23 -2.35 -2.53
C ARG A 135 -26.51 -1.61 -1.40
N CYS A 136 -27.13 -0.60 -0.82
CA CYS A 136 -26.62 0.11 0.35
C CYS A 136 -26.42 -0.84 1.55
N ASP A 137 -27.35 -1.78 1.75
CA ASP A 137 -27.35 -2.70 2.89
C ASP A 137 -26.56 -3.99 2.67
N ARG A 138 -26.34 -4.39 1.42
CA ARG A 138 -25.62 -5.64 1.09
C ARG A 138 -24.21 -5.65 1.66
N ARG A 139 -23.96 -6.57 2.60
CA ARG A 139 -22.64 -6.79 3.24
C ARG A 139 -21.87 -7.99 2.68
N ARG A 140 -22.37 -8.64 1.62
CA ARG A 140 -21.79 -9.84 1.01
C ARG A 140 -21.73 -9.69 -0.52
N GLY A 141 -20.54 -9.85 -1.09
CA GLY A 141 -20.30 -9.90 -2.53
C GLY A 141 -20.02 -11.32 -3.03
N LYS A 142 -19.44 -11.43 -4.23
CA LYS A 142 -19.16 -12.69 -4.94
C LYS A 142 -18.43 -13.72 -4.05
N LYS A 143 -18.86 -14.99 -4.12
CA LYS A 143 -18.34 -16.12 -3.30
C LYS A 143 -18.44 -15.93 -1.78
N GLY A 144 -19.39 -15.11 -1.32
CA GLY A 144 -19.62 -14.84 0.11
C GLY A 144 -18.55 -13.96 0.76
N ARG A 145 -17.69 -13.28 -0.02
CA ARG A 145 -16.73 -12.30 0.49
C ARG A 145 -17.51 -11.13 1.12
N LYS A 146 -17.13 -10.70 2.32
CA LYS A 146 -17.79 -9.55 2.95
C LYS A 146 -17.45 -8.27 2.18
N SER A 147 -18.48 -7.53 1.77
CA SER A 147 -18.38 -6.23 1.09
C SER A 147 -18.78 -5.12 2.06
N PRO A 148 -18.05 -4.01 2.17
CA PRO A 148 -18.54 -2.85 2.90
C PRO A 148 -19.75 -2.27 2.15
N GLY A 149 -20.82 -1.97 2.89
CA GLY A 149 -21.95 -1.22 2.33
C GLY A 149 -21.55 0.15 1.80
N ILE A 150 -22.44 0.76 1.03
CA ILE A 150 -22.26 2.14 0.59
C ILE A 150 -22.47 3.06 1.80
N LYS A 151 -21.57 4.04 1.97
CA LYS A 151 -21.57 4.98 3.11
C LYS A 151 -21.69 6.45 2.73
N TYR A 152 -21.58 6.75 1.44
CA TYR A 152 -21.52 8.10 0.90
C TYR A 152 -22.51 8.20 -0.26
N LYS A 153 -23.24 9.32 -0.36
CA LYS A 153 -24.17 9.59 -1.48
C LYS A 153 -23.44 9.50 -2.83
N SER A 154 -22.28 10.15 -2.94
CA SER A 154 -21.42 10.08 -4.14
C SER A 154 -21.03 8.67 -4.58
N SER A 155 -20.88 7.73 -3.64
CA SER A 155 -20.59 6.33 -3.98
C SER A 155 -21.82 5.59 -4.50
N LEU A 156 -23.02 5.98 -4.06
CA LEU A 156 -24.29 5.46 -4.57
C LEU A 156 -24.53 5.99 -6.00
N GLU A 157 -24.34 7.29 -6.23
CA GLU A 157 -24.42 7.90 -7.56
C GLU A 157 -23.42 7.27 -8.54
N THR A 158 -22.20 6.98 -8.08
CA THR A 158 -21.22 6.25 -8.89
C THR A 158 -21.73 4.85 -9.23
N PHE A 159 -22.30 4.12 -8.27
CA PHE A 159 -22.86 2.80 -8.52
C PHE A 159 -24.02 2.84 -9.52
N TRP A 160 -24.93 3.82 -9.40
CA TRP A 160 -26.00 4.08 -10.36
C TRP A 160 -25.45 4.23 -11.78
N LYS A 161 -24.46 5.09 -11.94
CA LYS A 161 -23.78 5.34 -13.22
C LYS A 161 -23.21 4.07 -13.87
N TRP A 162 -22.51 3.24 -13.08
CA TRP A 162 -22.00 1.95 -13.57
C TRP A 162 -23.13 0.97 -13.91
N TRP A 163 -24.22 0.98 -13.14
CA TRP A 163 -25.35 0.09 -13.40
C TRP A 163 -26.12 0.52 -14.66
N HIS A 164 -26.31 1.81 -14.88
CA HIS A 164 -26.95 2.35 -16.08
C HIS A 164 -26.13 2.04 -17.34
N LEU A 165 -24.79 2.04 -17.24
CA LEU A 165 -23.92 1.52 -18.30
C LEU A 165 -24.15 0.03 -18.60
N VAL A 166 -24.28 -0.81 -17.56
CA VAL A 166 -24.60 -2.23 -17.75
C VAL A 166 -25.97 -2.40 -18.41
N TYR A 167 -26.96 -1.62 -17.99
CA TYR A 167 -28.30 -1.60 -18.58
C TYR A 167 -28.26 -1.22 -20.07
N LYS A 168 -27.57 -0.11 -20.40
CA LYS A 168 -27.40 0.36 -21.78
C LYS A 168 -26.68 -0.66 -22.66
N ALA A 169 -25.70 -1.38 -22.12
CA ALA A 169 -25.01 -2.46 -22.83
C ALA A 169 -25.90 -3.67 -23.10
N GLU A 170 -26.89 -3.94 -22.26
CA GLU A 170 -27.80 -5.09 -22.41
C GLU A 170 -29.01 -4.78 -23.31
N ILE A 171 -29.57 -3.56 -23.20
CA ILE A 171 -30.80 -3.15 -23.88
C ILE A 171 -30.52 -2.36 -25.18
N GLY A 172 -29.30 -1.83 -25.34
CA GLY A 172 -28.90 -1.02 -26.49
C GLY A 172 -29.25 0.47 -26.35
N GLN A 173 -30.15 0.84 -25.43
CA GLN A 173 -30.52 2.22 -25.13
C GLN A 173 -30.56 2.49 -23.62
N GLY A 174 -30.38 3.76 -23.23
CA GLY A 174 -30.50 4.20 -21.84
C GLY A 174 -31.95 4.47 -21.44
N LEU A 175 -32.20 4.60 -20.13
CA LEU A 175 -33.46 5.15 -19.60
C LEU A 175 -33.65 6.61 -20.05
N SER A 176 -34.89 7.10 -20.12
CA SER A 176 -35.18 8.49 -20.49
C SER A 176 -34.55 9.51 -19.54
N LYS A 177 -34.47 10.76 -20.00
CA LYS A 177 -34.01 11.89 -19.19
C LYS A 177 -34.87 12.09 -17.94
N ASP A 178 -36.20 12.05 -18.09
CA ASP A 178 -37.16 12.19 -16.98
C ASP A 178 -36.98 11.08 -15.92
N THR A 179 -36.95 9.81 -16.34
CA THR A 179 -36.67 8.68 -15.44
C THR A 179 -35.32 8.84 -14.74
N THR A 180 -34.30 9.32 -15.45
CA THR A 180 -32.97 9.55 -14.86
C THR A 180 -33.01 10.60 -13.75
N VAL A 181 -33.72 11.72 -13.94
CA VAL A 181 -33.89 12.75 -12.91
C VAL A 181 -34.61 12.18 -11.69
N LYS A 182 -35.74 11.49 -11.90
CA LYS A 182 -36.48 10.80 -10.82
C LYS A 182 -35.61 9.82 -10.04
N ILE A 183 -34.72 9.09 -10.72
CA ILE A 183 -33.77 8.20 -10.03
C ILE A 183 -32.76 8.98 -9.20
N LEU A 184 -32.25 10.12 -9.66
CA LEU A 184 -31.33 10.94 -8.86
C LEU A 184 -32.00 11.43 -7.56
N ASP A 185 -33.28 11.80 -7.61
CA ASP A 185 -34.08 12.14 -6.42
C ASP A 185 -34.25 10.93 -5.51
N VAL A 186 -34.55 9.75 -6.07
CA VAL A 186 -34.56 8.49 -5.31
C VAL A 186 -33.22 8.22 -4.62
N LEU A 187 -32.08 8.49 -5.27
CA LEU A 187 -30.77 8.33 -4.64
C LEU A 187 -30.58 9.32 -3.48
N ALA A 188 -31.14 10.53 -3.57
CA ALA A 188 -31.12 11.52 -2.49
C ALA A 188 -31.98 11.06 -1.30
N ILE A 189 -33.20 10.56 -1.56
CA ILE A 189 -34.08 9.98 -0.53
C ILE A 189 -33.39 8.80 0.17
N ILE A 190 -32.79 7.88 -0.59
CA ILE A 190 -32.05 6.74 -0.02
C ILE A 190 -30.87 7.24 0.81
N ALA A 191 -30.20 8.30 0.38
CA ALA A 191 -29.08 8.86 1.13
C ALA A 191 -29.53 9.37 2.50
N GLU A 192 -30.70 10.00 2.60
CA GLU A 192 -31.29 10.45 3.86
C GLU A 192 -31.76 9.27 4.72
N GLU A 193 -32.59 8.36 4.16
CA GLU A 193 -33.14 7.18 4.85
C GLU A 193 -32.04 6.30 5.45
N LYS A 194 -30.94 6.12 4.71
CA LYS A 194 -29.79 5.29 5.12
C LYS A 194 -28.71 6.07 5.87
N LYS A 195 -28.93 7.37 6.13
CA LYS A 195 -27.97 8.28 6.80
C LYS A 195 -26.59 8.24 6.16
N LEU A 196 -26.54 8.25 4.82
CA LEU A 196 -25.31 8.34 4.06
C LEU A 196 -24.68 9.72 4.24
N ARG A 197 -23.35 9.78 4.21
CA ARG A 197 -22.64 11.07 4.29
C ARG A 197 -22.85 11.85 2.99
N LEU A 198 -23.30 13.11 3.12
CA LEU A 198 -23.64 14.00 1.99
C LEU A 198 -22.42 14.65 1.31
N GLY A 199 -21.23 14.58 1.93
CA GLY A 199 -19.99 15.07 1.32
C GLY A 199 -19.27 14.05 0.43
N ARG A 200 -18.31 14.54 -0.36
CA ARG A 200 -17.29 13.68 -0.97
C ARG A 200 -16.36 13.15 0.11
N ARG A 201 -15.82 11.94 -0.09
CA ARG A 201 -14.74 11.45 0.77
C ARG A 201 -13.57 12.44 0.69
N PRO A 202 -13.03 12.93 1.82
CA PRO A 202 -11.89 13.85 1.82
C PRO A 202 -10.76 13.29 0.95
N LYS A 203 -10.27 14.12 0.05
CA LYS A 203 -9.09 13.81 -0.75
C LYS A 203 -7.91 14.43 -0.01
N ALA A 204 -6.92 13.60 0.29
CA ALA A 204 -5.68 14.04 0.89
C ALA A 204 -4.71 14.37 -0.24
N THR A 205 -4.19 15.59 -0.26
CA THR A 205 -3.13 16.01 -1.17
C THR A 205 -1.80 15.74 -0.50
N MET A 206 -0.93 14.96 -1.13
CA MET A 206 0.43 14.74 -0.67
C MET A 206 1.39 15.56 -1.51
N TYR A 207 1.90 16.66 -0.96
CA TYR A 207 2.96 17.45 -1.59
C TYR A 207 4.33 16.80 -1.40
N ILE A 208 5.36 17.32 -2.07
CA ILE A 208 6.71 16.74 -2.02
C ILE A 208 7.29 16.72 -0.59
N GLU A 209 6.92 17.69 0.24
CA GLU A 209 7.29 17.77 1.65
C GLU A 209 6.69 16.60 2.44
N ASP A 210 5.42 16.26 2.17
CA ASP A 210 4.74 15.10 2.76
C ASP A 210 5.41 13.79 2.32
N VAL A 211 5.87 13.73 1.08
CA VAL A 211 6.57 12.56 0.53
C VAL A 211 7.93 12.38 1.18
N ALA A 212 8.66 13.47 1.42
CA ALA A 212 9.94 13.45 2.12
C ALA A 212 9.78 12.93 3.55
N GLU A 213 8.80 13.43 4.31
CA GLU A 213 8.54 12.98 5.68
C GLU A 213 8.05 11.53 5.71
N PHE A 214 7.16 11.15 4.78
CA PHE A 214 6.74 9.76 4.60
C PHE A 214 7.93 8.84 4.31
N ALA A 215 8.84 9.25 3.42
CA ALA A 215 10.05 8.49 3.07
C ALA A 215 10.99 8.32 4.26
N ARG A 216 11.22 9.39 5.05
CA ARG A 216 12.03 9.38 6.26
C ARG A 216 11.51 8.36 7.28
N VAL A 217 10.20 8.37 7.55
CA VAL A 217 9.56 7.40 8.46
C VAL A 217 9.62 5.98 7.89
N LEU A 218 9.39 5.81 6.59
CA LEU A 218 9.41 4.49 5.96
C LEU A 218 10.80 3.84 5.98
N LEU A 219 11.86 4.64 5.87
CA LEU A 219 13.25 4.19 5.98
C LEU A 219 13.62 3.78 7.42
N SER A 220 13.18 4.55 8.41
CA SER A 220 13.58 4.36 9.83
C SER A 220 12.68 3.40 10.61
N THR A 221 11.44 3.17 10.17
CA THR A 221 10.48 2.38 10.94
C THR A 221 10.85 0.90 11.04
N THR A 222 10.74 0.37 12.27
CA THR A 222 10.79 -1.06 12.60
C THR A 222 9.39 -1.65 12.82
N GLU A 223 8.36 -0.80 12.90
CA GLU A 223 6.97 -1.21 13.15
C GLU A 223 6.31 -1.81 11.90
N MET A 224 6.81 -1.47 10.72
CA MET A 224 6.45 -2.11 9.45
C MET A 224 7.65 -2.83 8.82
N THR A 225 7.54 -4.15 8.76
CA THR A 225 8.56 -5.02 8.13
C THR A 225 8.21 -5.35 6.68
N PHE A 226 9.26 -5.50 5.87
CA PHE A 226 9.20 -6.02 4.51
C PHE A 226 9.85 -7.40 4.48
N GLU A 227 9.50 -8.22 3.48
CA GLU A 227 10.15 -9.53 3.32
C GLU A 227 11.64 -9.38 2.98
N CYS A 228 11.98 -8.33 2.23
CA CYS A 228 13.35 -7.91 1.97
C CYS A 228 13.43 -6.41 1.70
N GLY A 229 14.65 -5.85 1.70
CA GLY A 229 14.90 -4.42 1.46
C GLY A 229 14.42 -3.94 0.08
N TRP A 230 14.45 -4.80 -0.95
CA TRP A 230 13.98 -4.49 -2.30
C TRP A 230 12.54 -3.96 -2.32
N LEU A 231 11.64 -4.63 -1.58
CA LEU A 231 10.24 -4.19 -1.50
C LEU A 231 10.08 -2.82 -0.83
N ARG A 232 10.96 -2.46 0.11
CA ARG A 232 10.96 -1.13 0.74
C ARG A 232 11.42 -0.05 -0.25
N VAL A 233 12.51 -0.32 -0.95
CA VAL A 233 13.06 0.55 -2.01
C VAL A 233 12.04 0.80 -3.11
N GLN A 234 11.33 -0.24 -3.57
CA GLN A 234 10.27 -0.08 -4.59
C GLN A 234 9.13 0.83 -4.12
N VAL A 235 8.72 0.79 -2.85
CA VAL A 235 7.66 1.69 -2.36
C VAL A 235 8.15 3.14 -2.35
N LEU A 236 9.41 3.39 -1.98
CA LEU A 236 10.01 4.73 -1.99
C LEU A 236 10.15 5.27 -3.41
N LEU A 237 10.69 4.46 -4.33
CA LEU A 237 10.80 4.80 -5.75
C LEU A 237 9.42 5.11 -6.34
N TYR A 238 8.42 4.28 -6.05
CA TYR A 238 7.04 4.52 -6.50
C TYR A 238 6.53 5.89 -6.01
N CYS A 239 6.72 6.21 -4.73
CA CYS A 239 6.25 7.48 -4.18
C CYS A 239 6.90 8.68 -4.85
N GLN A 240 8.21 8.62 -5.12
CA GLN A 240 8.93 9.69 -5.82
C GLN A 240 8.45 9.84 -7.26
N LEU A 241 8.39 8.75 -8.03
CA LEU A 241 7.93 8.78 -9.42
C LEU A 241 6.50 9.29 -9.53
N ALA A 242 5.60 8.84 -8.66
CA ALA A 242 4.20 9.28 -8.67
C ALA A 242 4.04 10.75 -8.23
N ALA A 243 4.88 11.25 -7.34
CA ALA A 243 4.85 12.64 -6.90
C ALA A 243 5.38 13.61 -7.98
N ILE A 244 6.37 13.18 -8.78
CA ILE A 244 6.99 14.02 -9.80
C ILE A 244 6.19 13.96 -11.12
N THR A 245 5.80 12.78 -11.57
CA THR A 245 5.12 12.61 -12.88
C THR A 245 3.61 12.80 -12.78
N GLY A 246 3.03 12.71 -11.58
CA GLY A 246 1.59 12.64 -11.41
C GLY A 246 0.94 11.42 -12.06
N SER A 247 1.70 10.38 -12.44
CA SER A 247 1.18 9.23 -13.20
C SER A 247 0.10 8.43 -12.45
N ARG A 248 -0.82 7.81 -13.22
CA ARG A 248 -1.83 6.90 -12.66
C ARG A 248 -1.12 5.68 -12.03
N PRO A 249 -1.64 5.12 -10.92
CA PRO A 249 -0.98 3.98 -10.27
C PRO A 249 -0.83 2.73 -11.13
N GLY A 250 -1.73 2.52 -12.09
CA GLY A 250 -1.64 1.40 -13.03
C GLY A 250 -0.46 1.55 -13.97
N ALA A 251 -0.29 2.73 -14.58
CA ALA A 251 0.80 3.04 -15.50
C ALA A 251 2.16 2.82 -14.85
N LEU A 252 2.38 3.37 -13.64
CA LEU A 252 3.65 3.17 -12.93
C LEU A 252 3.91 1.71 -12.58
N LEU A 253 2.90 0.96 -12.14
CA LEU A 253 3.09 -0.46 -11.83
C LEU A 253 3.35 -1.31 -13.09
N ASN A 254 2.87 -0.89 -14.26
CA ASN A 254 3.11 -1.56 -15.54
C ASN A 254 4.49 -1.26 -16.14
N LEU A 255 5.21 -0.25 -15.61
CA LEU A 255 6.50 0.19 -16.11
C LEU A 255 7.49 -0.98 -16.25
N ARG A 256 8.04 -1.13 -17.45
CA ARG A 256 9.07 -2.11 -17.80
C ARG A 256 10.44 -1.43 -17.94
N TYR A 257 11.51 -2.22 -17.95
CA TYR A 257 12.85 -1.65 -18.15
C TYR A 257 13.05 -1.08 -19.55
N ARG A 258 12.34 -1.59 -20.58
CA ARG A 258 12.32 -1.00 -21.93
C ARG A 258 11.76 0.43 -21.97
N ASP A 259 10.92 0.77 -20.98
CA ASP A 259 10.30 2.09 -20.86
C ASP A 259 11.25 3.11 -20.21
N LEU A 260 12.46 2.70 -19.84
CA LEU A 260 13.49 3.52 -19.23
C LEU A 260 14.58 3.81 -20.26
N LEU A 261 14.81 5.08 -20.56
CA LEU A 261 15.96 5.53 -21.34
C LEU A 261 16.89 6.35 -20.43
N LEU A 262 18.10 5.84 -20.22
CA LEU A 262 19.12 6.47 -19.38
C LEU A 262 20.15 7.13 -20.26
N THR A 263 20.29 8.46 -20.15
CA THR A 263 21.17 9.24 -21.02
C THR A 263 21.96 10.25 -20.21
N LEU A 264 23.28 10.26 -20.38
CA LEU A 264 24.14 11.34 -19.91
C LEU A 264 24.08 12.49 -20.93
N ILE A 265 23.74 13.69 -20.48
CA ILE A 265 23.67 14.89 -21.32
C ILE A 265 24.72 15.88 -20.88
N ARG A 266 25.39 16.51 -21.85
CA ARG A 266 26.45 17.48 -21.60
C ARG A 266 25.82 18.73 -20.99
N ASP A 267 26.40 19.23 -19.90
CA ASP A 267 25.92 20.45 -19.27
C ASP A 267 26.22 21.65 -20.21
N PRO A 268 25.20 22.39 -20.67
CA PRO A 268 25.39 23.52 -21.57
C PRO A 268 26.18 24.66 -20.91
N GLU A 269 26.18 24.77 -19.57
CA GLU A 269 26.95 25.78 -18.83
C GLU A 269 28.40 25.34 -18.54
N GLY A 270 28.78 24.14 -18.99
CA GLY A 270 30.06 23.52 -18.66
C GLY A 270 30.01 22.80 -17.30
N GLY A 271 30.59 21.59 -17.23
CA GLY A 271 30.56 20.78 -16.01
C GLY A 271 30.55 19.28 -16.30
N SER A 272 30.36 18.48 -15.25
CA SER A 272 30.19 17.04 -15.38
C SER A 272 28.87 16.72 -16.09
N PRO A 273 28.81 15.71 -16.96
CA PRO A 273 27.56 15.27 -17.59
C PRO A 273 26.47 14.96 -16.54
N ARG A 274 25.23 15.33 -16.86
CA ARG A 274 24.08 15.03 -16.00
C ARG A 274 23.35 13.81 -16.52
N LEU A 275 23.02 12.88 -15.62
CA LEU A 275 22.19 11.73 -15.95
C LEU A 275 20.72 12.14 -16.00
N PHE A 276 20.08 11.82 -17.11
CA PHE A 276 18.65 11.94 -17.32
C PHE A 276 18.03 10.56 -17.47
N ILE A 277 16.91 10.35 -16.78
CA ILE A 277 16.06 9.17 -16.97
C ILE A 277 14.78 9.65 -17.66
N TYR A 278 14.59 9.22 -18.89
CA TYR A 278 13.32 9.33 -19.59
C TYR A 278 12.48 8.12 -19.22
N LEU A 279 11.25 8.39 -18.80
CA LEU A 279 10.24 7.39 -18.47
C LEU A 279 9.17 7.48 -19.53
N THR A 280 8.94 6.38 -20.24
CA THR A 280 7.86 6.27 -21.22
C THR A 280 6.91 5.16 -20.80
N PRO A 281 6.17 5.29 -19.67
CA PRO A 281 5.28 4.22 -19.24
C PRO A 281 4.23 3.98 -20.31
N GLU A 282 3.99 2.70 -20.61
CA GLU A 282 2.89 2.26 -21.47
C GLU A 282 1.60 2.99 -21.07
N PHE A 283 0.89 3.57 -22.05
CA PHE A 283 -0.35 4.35 -21.89
C PHE A 283 -0.19 5.76 -21.28
N THR A 284 1.03 6.29 -21.18
CA THR A 284 1.28 7.65 -20.69
C THR A 284 2.31 8.41 -21.54
N LYS A 285 2.34 9.74 -21.41
CA LYS A 285 3.33 10.58 -22.10
C LYS A 285 4.72 10.43 -21.47
N THR A 286 5.76 10.70 -22.25
CA THR A 286 7.15 10.62 -21.81
C THR A 286 7.44 11.68 -20.75
N PHE A 287 8.04 11.29 -19.63
CA PHE A 287 8.50 12.18 -18.58
C PHE A 287 10.01 12.18 -18.48
N LEU A 288 10.59 13.37 -18.38
CA LEU A 288 12.00 13.55 -18.08
C LEU A 288 12.18 13.74 -16.58
N VAL A 289 12.99 12.89 -15.94
CA VAL A 289 13.18 12.96 -14.47
C VAL A 289 14.66 13.02 -14.10
N LEU A 290 15.01 14.06 -13.33
CA LEU A 290 16.35 14.34 -12.81
C LEU A 290 16.61 13.80 -11.39
N SER A 291 15.61 13.29 -10.67
CA SER A 291 15.79 12.85 -9.28
C SER A 291 14.72 11.86 -8.80
N PRO A 292 14.88 10.59 -9.18
CA PRO A 292 14.74 9.50 -8.22
C PRO A 292 15.89 8.49 -8.42
N HIS A 293 17.05 9.02 -8.83
CA HIS A 293 18.22 8.25 -9.26
C HIS A 293 18.68 7.23 -8.21
N VAL A 294 18.67 7.59 -6.93
CA VAL A 294 19.29 6.75 -5.89
C VAL A 294 18.61 5.37 -5.78
N PHE A 295 17.28 5.32 -5.75
CA PHE A 295 16.57 4.04 -5.62
C PHE A 295 16.56 3.26 -6.93
N LEU A 296 16.33 3.92 -8.07
CA LEU A 296 16.32 3.25 -9.38
C LEU A 296 17.70 2.73 -9.76
N LEU A 297 18.75 3.56 -9.68
CA LEU A 297 20.12 3.14 -9.96
C LEU A 297 20.58 2.05 -8.99
N GLY A 298 20.26 2.18 -7.69
CA GLY A 298 20.55 1.13 -6.72
C GLY A 298 19.90 -0.21 -7.09
N MET A 299 18.68 -0.20 -7.62
CA MET A 299 18.02 -1.39 -8.16
C MET A 299 18.71 -1.92 -9.42
N LEU A 300 19.06 -1.05 -10.39
CA LEU A 300 19.72 -1.41 -11.64
C LEU A 300 21.10 -2.05 -11.41
N PHE A 301 21.94 -1.45 -10.55
CA PHE A 301 23.23 -2.04 -10.17
C PHE A 301 23.06 -3.37 -9.45
N ARG A 302 22.07 -3.48 -8.55
CA ARG A 302 21.82 -4.72 -7.81
C ARG A 302 21.46 -5.91 -8.71
N ILE A 303 20.79 -5.66 -9.83
CA ILE A 303 20.45 -6.70 -10.83
C ILE A 303 21.45 -6.76 -11.99
N LYS A 304 22.53 -5.96 -11.95
CA LYS A 304 23.53 -5.85 -13.04
C LYS A 304 22.87 -5.57 -14.39
N ALA A 305 22.02 -4.54 -14.42
CA ALA A 305 21.14 -4.21 -15.53
C ALA A 305 21.86 -3.66 -16.78
N PHE A 306 23.01 -3.02 -16.60
CA PHE A 306 23.73 -2.37 -17.70
C PHE A 306 24.38 -3.38 -18.64
N LYS A 307 24.32 -3.09 -19.94
CA LYS A 307 24.92 -3.90 -21.00
C LYS A 307 26.43 -3.65 -21.03
N SER A 308 27.21 -4.71 -21.17
CA SER A 308 28.67 -4.65 -21.30
C SER A 308 29.14 -5.72 -22.28
N PHE A 309 30.05 -5.35 -23.19
CA PHE A 309 30.68 -6.28 -24.13
C PHE A 309 32.06 -6.76 -23.65
N SER A 310 32.76 -5.92 -22.89
CA SER A 310 34.09 -6.25 -22.38
C SER A 310 34.01 -7.21 -21.19
N THR A 311 34.84 -8.25 -21.19
CA THR A 311 35.04 -9.16 -20.05
C THR A 311 36.09 -8.65 -19.07
N ASP A 312 37.10 -7.92 -19.54
CA ASP A 312 38.30 -7.57 -18.77
C ASP A 312 38.57 -6.05 -18.66
N GLY A 313 37.78 -5.23 -19.36
CA GLY A 313 37.89 -3.76 -19.36
C GLY A 313 36.93 -3.06 -18.40
N PRO A 314 37.12 -1.74 -18.17
CA PRO A 314 36.24 -0.95 -17.30
C PRO A 314 34.82 -0.88 -17.89
N VAL A 315 33.83 -1.21 -17.06
CA VAL A 315 32.41 -1.27 -17.43
C VAL A 315 31.55 -0.54 -16.38
N VAL A 316 30.30 -0.22 -16.71
CA VAL A 316 29.35 0.41 -15.78
C VAL A 316 28.72 -0.65 -14.88
N ASP A 317 29.53 -1.27 -14.03
CA ASP A 317 29.14 -2.31 -13.07
C ASP A 317 28.99 -1.80 -11.63
N CYS A 318 29.56 -0.64 -11.32
CA CYS A 318 29.40 0.06 -10.04
C CYS A 318 29.03 1.55 -10.20
N PRO A 319 28.49 2.17 -9.14
CA PRO A 319 28.13 3.60 -9.15
C PRO A 319 29.32 4.52 -9.43
N GLU A 320 30.50 4.21 -8.92
CA GLU A 320 31.71 5.01 -9.11
C GLU A 320 32.04 5.11 -10.60
N ASN A 321 32.02 3.97 -11.31
CA ASN A 321 32.27 3.93 -12.74
C ASN A 321 31.24 4.78 -13.50
N LEU A 322 29.96 4.72 -13.15
CA LEU A 322 28.92 5.57 -13.77
C LEU A 322 29.23 7.06 -13.69
N TYR A 323 29.71 7.56 -12.54
CA TYR A 323 30.04 8.97 -12.38
C TYR A 323 31.40 9.37 -12.99
N THR A 324 32.24 8.40 -13.38
CA THR A 324 33.43 8.67 -14.19
C THR A 324 33.15 8.71 -15.69
N VAL A 325 31.99 8.22 -16.14
CA VAL A 325 31.63 8.23 -17.56
C VAL A 325 31.46 9.67 -18.05
N GLY A 326 32.36 10.09 -18.93
CA GLY A 326 32.23 11.33 -19.69
C GLY A 326 31.39 11.15 -20.95
N ILE A 327 31.10 12.26 -21.63
CA ILE A 327 30.55 12.25 -22.99
C ILE A 327 31.71 12.46 -23.96
N LEU A 328 31.86 11.56 -24.92
CA LEU A 328 32.94 11.63 -25.91
C LEU A 328 32.90 12.95 -26.71
N GLY A 329 34.08 13.41 -27.16
CA GLY A 329 34.21 14.63 -27.95
C GLY A 329 33.36 14.55 -29.22
N GLY A 330 32.63 15.64 -29.53
CA GLY A 330 31.70 15.69 -30.67
C GLY A 330 30.29 15.16 -30.38
N LEU A 331 30.05 14.50 -29.23
CA LEU A 331 28.72 14.06 -28.82
C LEU A 331 28.08 15.04 -27.82
N GLY A 332 26.77 15.28 -27.99
CA GLY A 332 25.95 16.02 -27.03
C GLY A 332 25.39 15.15 -25.89
N GLN A 333 25.30 13.84 -26.11
CA GLN A 333 24.76 12.88 -25.16
C GLN A 333 25.44 11.51 -25.27
N GLN A 334 25.35 10.71 -24.21
CA GLN A 334 25.81 9.33 -24.17
C GLN A 334 24.73 8.44 -23.53
N GLU A 335 24.16 7.53 -24.32
CA GLU A 335 23.12 6.61 -23.84
C GLU A 335 23.72 5.42 -23.07
N LEU A 336 23.10 5.05 -21.96
CA LEU A 336 23.44 3.89 -21.14
C LEU A 336 22.44 2.76 -21.41
N LYS A 337 22.86 1.78 -22.23
CA LYS A 337 22.01 0.64 -22.61
C LYS A 337 21.83 -0.37 -21.48
N LEU A 338 20.59 -0.82 -21.30
CA LEU A 338 20.25 -1.95 -20.45
C LEU A 338 20.36 -3.26 -21.22
N LYS A 339 20.49 -4.39 -20.51
CA LYS A 339 20.55 -5.72 -21.12
C LYS A 339 19.21 -6.13 -21.72
N ASP A 340 19.26 -6.76 -22.89
CA ASP A 340 18.08 -7.16 -23.65
C ASP A 340 17.17 -8.13 -22.85
N GLU A 341 17.77 -9.00 -22.04
CA GLU A 341 17.07 -9.99 -21.20
C GLU A 341 16.16 -9.38 -20.12
N ILE A 342 16.39 -8.13 -19.71
CA ILE A 342 15.60 -7.47 -18.67
C ILE A 342 14.56 -6.48 -19.22
N LEU A 343 14.65 -6.10 -20.49
CA LEU A 343 13.83 -5.03 -21.08
C LEU A 343 12.33 -5.28 -20.90
N ASP A 344 11.90 -6.53 -21.00
CA ASP A 344 10.50 -6.93 -20.90
C ASP A 344 10.00 -7.14 -19.47
N GLN A 345 10.91 -7.04 -18.49
CA GLN A 345 10.61 -7.29 -17.09
C GLN A 345 10.09 -6.03 -16.40
N PHE A 346 9.35 -6.21 -15.29
CA PHE A 346 8.75 -5.09 -14.55
C PHE A 346 9.77 -4.39 -13.65
N VAL A 347 9.76 -3.06 -13.67
CA VAL A 347 10.51 -2.23 -12.71
C VAL A 347 9.94 -2.44 -11.29
N PHE A 348 8.61 -2.48 -11.17
CA PHE A 348 7.92 -2.79 -9.93
C PHE A 348 7.46 -4.24 -9.92
N CYS A 349 8.23 -5.09 -9.25
CA CYS A 349 8.09 -6.54 -9.26
C CYS A 349 7.83 -7.16 -7.87
N GLN A 350 7.36 -8.41 -7.86
CA GLN A 350 7.14 -9.20 -6.65
C GLN A 350 8.43 -9.85 -6.17
N VAL A 351 8.41 -10.28 -4.92
CA VAL A 351 9.46 -11.11 -4.33
C VAL A 351 8.85 -12.46 -3.99
N VAL A 352 9.50 -13.53 -4.44
CA VAL A 352 9.06 -14.92 -4.20
C VAL A 352 9.99 -15.53 -3.16
N ARG A 353 9.40 -16.21 -2.18
CA ARG A 353 10.17 -16.92 -1.15
C ARG A 353 10.62 -18.29 -1.67
N GLU A 354 11.91 -18.57 -1.53
CA GLU A 354 12.55 -19.81 -1.98
C GLU A 354 13.20 -20.54 -0.78
N ALA A 355 13.67 -21.77 -0.97
CA ALA A 355 14.20 -22.61 0.10
C ALA A 355 15.46 -22.03 0.77
N ASP A 356 16.24 -21.27 0.01
CA ASP A 356 17.49 -20.60 0.40
C ASP A 356 17.29 -19.09 0.68
N GLY A 357 16.06 -18.57 0.66
CA GLY A 357 15.79 -17.16 0.96
C GLY A 357 14.65 -16.57 0.14
N PHE A 358 14.98 -15.57 -0.68
CA PHE A 358 14.03 -14.92 -1.56
C PHE A 358 14.67 -14.64 -2.92
N ARG A 359 13.84 -14.67 -3.97
CA ARG A 359 14.18 -14.26 -5.32
C ARG A 359 13.35 -13.04 -5.71
N ILE A 360 14.00 -12.07 -6.32
CA ILE A 360 13.33 -10.93 -6.96
C ILE A 360 12.75 -11.47 -8.27
N ALA A 361 11.42 -11.48 -8.38
CA ALA A 361 10.71 -12.04 -9.52
C ALA A 361 10.33 -10.90 -10.48
N LEU A 362 11.31 -10.42 -11.26
CA LEU A 362 11.12 -9.33 -12.22
C LEU A 362 10.00 -9.62 -13.23
N GLU A 363 9.72 -10.91 -13.46
CA GLU A 363 8.65 -11.39 -14.36
C GLU A 363 7.24 -11.23 -13.79
N LYS A 364 7.12 -10.89 -12.49
CA LYS A 364 5.84 -10.76 -11.80
C LYS A 364 5.62 -9.33 -11.33
N GLN A 365 4.65 -8.65 -11.92
CA GLN A 365 4.25 -7.30 -11.52
C GLN A 365 3.86 -7.19 -10.04
N LEU A 366 4.33 -6.13 -9.38
CA LEU A 366 3.93 -5.78 -8.02
C LEU A 366 2.43 -5.44 -7.95
N THR A 367 1.70 -6.08 -7.04
CA THR A 367 0.25 -5.87 -6.97
C THR A 367 -0.11 -4.48 -6.41
N GLY A 368 -1.10 -3.83 -7.02
CA GLY A 368 -1.65 -2.58 -6.47
C GLY A 368 -2.27 -2.75 -5.08
N GLY A 369 -2.69 -3.97 -4.71
CA GLY A 369 -3.14 -4.30 -3.36
C GLY A 369 -2.03 -4.19 -2.32
N PHE A 370 -0.84 -4.72 -2.63
CA PHE A 370 0.36 -4.58 -1.80
C PHE A 370 0.72 -3.11 -1.61
N LEU A 371 0.85 -2.36 -2.70
CA LEU A 371 1.21 -0.94 -2.66
C LEU A 371 0.25 -0.13 -1.78
N ARG A 372 -1.06 -0.25 -2.02
CA ARG A 372 -2.08 0.45 -1.21
C ARG A 372 -2.00 0.11 0.27
N TYR A 373 -1.74 -1.15 0.60
CA TYR A 373 -1.59 -1.58 1.99
C TYR A 373 -0.35 -0.95 2.62
N ARG A 374 0.80 -0.98 1.92
CA ARG A 374 2.07 -0.42 2.42
C ARG A 374 2.01 1.08 2.61
N MET A 375 1.49 1.82 1.62
CA MET A 375 1.31 3.28 1.75
C MET A 375 0.39 3.63 2.91
N ARG A 376 -0.75 2.94 3.03
CA ARG A 376 -1.67 3.15 4.16
C ARG A 376 -0.99 2.92 5.50
N ARG A 377 -0.26 1.81 5.64
CA ARG A 377 0.45 1.49 6.89
C ARG A 377 1.57 2.47 7.19
N GLY A 378 2.34 2.87 6.18
CA GLY A 378 3.35 3.91 6.33
C GLY A 378 2.74 5.20 6.86
N GLY A 379 1.61 5.65 6.30
CA GLY A 379 0.96 6.89 6.73
C GLY A 379 0.37 6.84 8.14
N GLU A 380 -0.17 5.67 8.53
CA GLU A 380 -0.62 5.42 9.90
C GLU A 380 0.55 5.53 10.90
N ILE A 381 1.76 5.06 10.54
CA ILE A 381 2.97 5.15 11.37
C ILE A 381 3.54 6.57 11.38
N THR A 382 3.53 7.27 10.24
CA THR A 382 3.92 8.69 10.15
C THR A 382 3.01 9.59 11.01
N GLY A 383 1.82 9.11 11.40
CA GLY A 383 0.88 9.87 12.22
C GLY A 383 -0.06 10.76 11.40
N PHE A 384 -0.15 10.55 10.08
CA PHE A 384 -1.07 11.28 9.22
C PHE A 384 -2.53 11.01 9.63
N GLU A 385 -3.36 12.06 9.63
CA GLU A 385 -4.78 11.92 9.89
C GLU A 385 -5.51 11.18 8.77
N GLN A 386 -5.15 11.51 7.53
CA GLN A 386 -5.82 11.01 6.34
C GLN A 386 -5.14 9.73 5.83
N VAL A 387 -5.93 8.85 5.22
CA VAL A 387 -5.42 7.58 4.70
C VAL A 387 -4.54 7.84 3.47
N THR A 388 -3.23 7.63 3.63
CA THR A 388 -2.24 7.67 2.55
C THR A 388 -2.55 6.60 1.50
N LYS A 389 -2.63 7.04 0.23
CA LYS A 389 -2.96 6.21 -0.92
C LYS A 389 -2.26 6.77 -2.17
N PRO A 390 -2.01 5.95 -3.20
CA PRO A 390 -1.31 6.38 -4.42
C PRO A 390 -1.87 7.67 -5.06
N TYR A 391 -3.19 7.82 -5.10
CA TYR A 391 -3.84 9.01 -5.67
C TYR A 391 -3.54 10.31 -4.92
N GLY A 392 -3.11 10.26 -3.65
CA GLY A 392 -2.72 11.48 -2.92
C GLY A 392 -1.50 12.17 -3.53
N LEU A 393 -0.56 11.37 -4.05
CA LEU A 393 0.63 11.85 -4.75
C LEU A 393 0.25 12.53 -6.07
N ARG A 394 -0.68 11.92 -6.81
CA ARG A 394 -1.19 12.50 -8.05
C ARG A 394 -1.97 13.79 -7.83
N TYR A 395 -2.73 13.92 -6.74
CA TYR A 395 -3.36 15.20 -6.39
C TYR A 395 -2.32 16.29 -6.11
N GLY A 396 -1.24 15.95 -5.40
CA GLY A 396 -0.12 16.87 -5.16
C GLY A 396 0.57 17.31 -6.44
N ALA A 397 0.91 16.37 -7.31
CA ALA A 397 1.53 16.63 -8.61
C ALA A 397 0.63 17.50 -9.51
N ALA A 398 -0.63 17.09 -9.69
CA ALA A 398 -1.60 17.82 -10.52
C ALA A 398 -1.76 19.27 -10.06
N LYS A 399 -1.77 19.50 -8.75
CA LYS A 399 -1.83 20.84 -8.20
C LYS A 399 -0.54 21.63 -8.41
N ALA A 400 0.63 21.00 -8.23
CA ALA A 400 1.90 21.65 -8.50
C ALA A 400 2.03 22.08 -9.97
N PHE A 401 1.54 21.27 -10.91
CA PHE A 401 1.46 21.63 -12.33
C PHE A 401 0.51 22.80 -12.55
N ASN A 402 -0.68 22.79 -11.94
CA ASN A 402 -1.65 23.88 -12.06
C ASN A 402 -1.14 25.22 -11.51
N ASP A 403 -0.36 25.19 -10.45
CA ASP A 403 0.11 26.41 -9.77
C ASP A 403 1.44 26.93 -10.38
N SER A 404 2.04 26.22 -11.35
CA SER A 404 3.29 26.60 -12.00
C SER A 404 3.04 27.57 -13.17
N PRO A 405 3.80 28.66 -13.31
CA PRO A 405 3.71 29.55 -14.47
C PRO A 405 4.26 28.88 -15.75
N ASP A 406 5.07 27.83 -15.61
CA ASP A 406 5.73 27.15 -16.73
C ASP A 406 4.83 26.07 -17.38
N VAL A 407 3.65 25.80 -16.81
CA VAL A 407 2.76 24.74 -17.25
C VAL A 407 1.40 25.33 -17.65
N THR A 408 1.13 25.33 -18.96
CA THR A 408 -0.19 25.75 -19.47
C THR A 408 -1.26 24.70 -19.16
N ASN A 409 -2.54 25.06 -19.31
CA ASN A 409 -3.65 24.13 -19.10
C ASN A 409 -3.60 22.94 -20.08
N GLU A 410 -3.17 23.18 -21.31
CA GLU A 410 -3.01 22.16 -22.36
C GLU A 410 -1.89 21.21 -21.97
N LEU A 411 -0.72 21.74 -21.56
CA LEU A 411 0.40 20.91 -21.12
C LEU A 411 0.04 20.11 -19.86
N GLN A 412 -0.66 20.71 -18.90
CA GLN A 412 -1.18 20.00 -17.73
C GLN A 412 -2.10 18.85 -18.13
N ASN A 413 -3.02 19.07 -19.07
CA ASN A 413 -3.93 18.05 -19.56
C ASN A 413 -3.16 16.90 -20.25
N VAL A 414 -2.11 17.21 -21.01
CA VAL A 414 -1.20 16.21 -21.60
C VAL A 414 -0.48 15.42 -20.50
N MET A 415 0.12 16.08 -19.51
CA MET A 415 0.83 15.44 -18.40
C MET A 415 -0.08 14.54 -17.57
N LEU A 416 -1.32 14.95 -17.32
CA LEU A 416 -2.28 14.19 -16.54
C LEU A 416 -3.10 13.21 -17.40
N GLN A 417 -3.00 13.23 -18.74
CA GLN A 417 -3.95 12.61 -19.66
C GLN A 417 -5.40 12.90 -19.25
N HIS A 418 -5.75 14.17 -19.28
CA HIS A 418 -7.12 14.65 -19.19
C HIS A 418 -7.54 15.14 -20.57
N ALA A 419 -8.73 14.76 -21.03
CA ALA A 419 -9.30 15.29 -22.27
C ALA A 419 -9.64 16.78 -22.15
N SER A 420 -9.94 17.26 -20.94
CA SER A 420 -10.26 18.67 -20.68
C SER A 420 -9.92 19.08 -19.25
N ILE A 421 -9.74 20.40 -19.07
CA ILE A 421 -9.50 21.02 -17.77
C ILE A 421 -10.64 20.78 -16.77
N ASN A 422 -11.87 20.55 -17.25
CA ASN A 422 -13.02 20.21 -16.42
C ASN A 422 -12.78 18.93 -15.60
N THR A 423 -12.00 18.00 -16.14
CA THR A 423 -11.56 16.80 -15.42
C THR A 423 -10.73 17.18 -14.19
N PHE A 424 -9.78 18.10 -14.36
CA PHE A 424 -8.98 18.64 -13.25
C PHE A 424 -9.86 19.35 -12.23
N ILE A 425 -10.71 20.28 -12.66
CA ILE A 425 -11.59 21.06 -11.76
C ILE A 425 -12.49 20.13 -10.93
N LYS A 426 -13.10 19.14 -11.57
CA LYS A 426 -14.06 18.23 -10.91
C LYS A 426 -13.39 17.20 -10.01
N HIS A 427 -12.20 16.69 -10.41
CA HIS A 427 -11.60 15.51 -9.79
C HIS A 427 -10.27 15.77 -9.06
N TYR A 428 -9.58 16.89 -9.31
CA TYR A 428 -8.24 17.18 -8.79
C TYR A 428 -8.12 18.54 -8.10
N SER A 429 -8.99 19.50 -8.39
CA SER A 429 -9.11 20.73 -7.58
C SER A 429 -9.71 20.38 -6.21
N VAL A 430 -8.84 20.03 -5.25
CA VAL A 430 -9.22 19.66 -3.89
C VAL A 430 -9.18 20.89 -3.00
N GLY A 431 -10.12 21.82 -3.20
CA GLY A 431 -10.23 23.03 -2.39
C GLY A 431 -9.40 24.21 -2.94
N ILE A 432 -9.70 25.39 -2.40
CA ILE A 432 -9.09 26.66 -2.81
C ILE A 432 -7.87 26.88 -1.92
N HIS A 433 -6.67 26.81 -2.51
CA HIS A 433 -5.39 26.97 -1.81
C HIS A 433 -4.64 28.21 -2.32
N VAL A 434 -5.38 29.31 -2.45
CA VAL A 434 -4.84 30.62 -2.78
C VAL A 434 -5.11 31.58 -1.64
N ASP A 435 -4.22 32.55 -1.50
CA ASP A 435 -4.37 33.62 -0.51
C ASP A 435 -5.35 34.66 -1.05
N ALA A 436 -6.65 34.33 -1.01
CA ALA A 436 -7.69 35.21 -1.55
C ALA A 436 -7.64 36.60 -0.91
N GLN A 437 -7.27 36.69 0.37
CA GLN A 437 -7.11 37.96 1.07
C GLN A 437 -5.95 38.77 0.51
N ALA A 438 -4.78 38.14 0.32
CA ALA A 438 -3.63 38.83 -0.27
C ALA A 438 -3.92 39.26 -1.71
N ILE A 439 -4.59 38.41 -2.51
CA ILE A 439 -5.00 38.72 -3.89
C ILE A 439 -5.90 39.96 -3.92
N VAL A 440 -6.98 39.96 -3.14
CA VAL A 440 -7.94 41.08 -3.10
C VAL A 440 -7.29 42.38 -2.61
N ARG A 441 -6.27 42.28 -1.74
CA ARG A 441 -5.57 43.44 -1.17
C ARG A 441 -4.30 43.86 -1.93
N GLY A 442 -3.94 43.17 -3.01
CA GLY A 442 -2.67 43.40 -3.72
C GLY A 442 -1.42 43.14 -2.88
N LEU A 443 -1.52 42.28 -1.86
CA LEU A 443 -0.40 41.91 -0.99
C LEU A 443 0.33 40.66 -1.50
N PRO A 444 1.60 40.45 -1.11
CA PRO A 444 2.30 39.19 -1.36
C PRO A 444 1.56 38.02 -0.69
N ALA A 445 1.22 36.99 -1.48
CA ALA A 445 0.51 35.82 -1.00
C ALA A 445 1.39 34.93 -0.09
N ALA A 446 0.85 34.46 1.03
CA ALA A 446 1.51 33.51 1.94
C ALA A 446 1.48 32.06 1.41
N LYS A 447 2.01 31.84 0.20
CA LYS A 447 1.91 30.58 -0.56
C LYS A 447 2.40 29.35 0.24
N GLN A 448 3.55 29.46 0.91
CA GLN A 448 4.13 28.34 1.66
C GLN A 448 3.29 27.95 2.88
N LEU A 449 2.77 28.95 3.63
CA LEU A 449 1.92 28.71 4.79
C LEU A 449 0.60 28.04 4.38
N LEU A 450 -0.04 28.52 3.31
CA LEU A 450 -1.28 27.92 2.80
C LEU A 450 -1.06 26.51 2.27
N ARG A 451 0.06 26.27 1.58
CA ARG A 451 0.45 24.94 1.12
C ARG A 451 0.66 23.98 2.30
N PHE A 452 1.38 24.41 3.33
CA PHE A 452 1.54 23.63 4.55
C PHE A 452 0.18 23.38 5.23
N ALA A 453 -0.67 24.40 5.33
CA ALA A 453 -2.00 24.28 5.92
C ALA A 453 -2.90 23.28 5.16
N ALA A 454 -2.70 23.15 3.85
CA ALA A 454 -3.40 22.20 2.98
C ALA A 454 -2.74 20.81 2.92
N SER A 455 -1.51 20.66 3.41
CA SER A 455 -0.70 19.44 3.32
C SER A 455 -1.15 18.34 4.29
N MET A 456 -0.72 17.10 4.02
CA MET A 456 -0.90 16.02 5.00
C MET A 456 -0.02 16.21 6.24
N SER A 457 1.14 16.87 6.09
CA SER A 457 2.11 17.10 7.16
C SER A 457 1.56 17.93 8.30
N ARG A 458 0.63 18.86 8.04
CA ARG A 458 -0.10 19.59 9.10
C ARG A 458 -0.72 18.65 10.14
N SER A 459 -1.15 17.47 9.72
CA SER A 459 -1.87 16.52 10.56
C SER A 459 -0.98 15.50 11.29
N ILE A 460 0.34 15.59 11.14
CA ILE A 460 1.28 14.66 11.77
C ILE A 460 1.15 14.76 13.28
N ASP A 461 0.83 13.62 13.90
CA ASP A 461 0.89 13.45 15.33
C ASP A 461 1.39 12.03 15.64
N PRO A 462 2.64 11.87 16.12
CA PRO A 462 3.20 10.57 16.46
C PRO A 462 2.43 9.80 17.55
N ARG A 463 1.64 10.50 18.38
CA ARG A 463 0.82 9.89 19.44
C ARG A 463 -0.52 9.35 18.89
N ARG A 464 -0.86 9.67 17.63
CA ARG A 464 -2.13 9.28 17.01
C ARG A 464 -2.31 7.75 17.02
N PRO A 465 -3.38 7.22 17.64
CA PRO A 465 -3.53 5.79 17.81
C PRO A 465 -3.87 5.10 16.49
N TYR A 466 -2.97 4.27 16.00
CA TYR A 466 -3.19 3.41 14.83
C TYR A 466 -3.16 1.90 15.18
N LYS A 467 -2.84 1.56 16.44
CA LYS A 467 -2.86 0.20 17.01
C LYS A 467 -3.52 0.22 18.40
N LEU A 468 -3.97 -0.95 18.86
CA LEU A 468 -4.43 -1.11 20.24
C LEU A 468 -3.22 -1.42 21.13
N ASN A 469 -3.13 -0.74 22.27
CA ASN A 469 -2.11 -1.01 23.29
C ASN A 469 -2.33 -2.38 23.92
N ASP A 470 -3.60 -2.72 24.21
CA ASP A 470 -4.00 -4.06 24.62
C ASP A 470 -4.94 -4.68 23.58
N THR A 471 -4.58 -5.86 23.08
CA THR A 471 -5.39 -6.62 22.13
C THR A 471 -6.29 -7.65 22.82
N SER A 472 -6.15 -7.83 24.13
CA SER A 472 -6.93 -8.76 24.94
C SER A 472 -8.41 -8.36 24.98
N CYS A 473 -8.71 -7.05 25.03
CA CYS A 473 -10.06 -6.48 25.01
C CYS A 473 -10.90 -6.91 23.78
N VAL A 474 -10.24 -7.22 22.65
CA VAL A 474 -10.93 -7.75 21.46
C VAL A 474 -11.58 -9.11 21.76
N ASN A 475 -10.97 -9.89 22.64
CA ASN A 475 -11.49 -11.20 23.02
C ASN A 475 -12.71 -11.12 23.93
N GLU A 476 -12.98 -9.99 24.57
CA GLU A 476 -14.11 -9.76 25.47
C GLU A 476 -15.38 -9.32 24.74
N VAL A 477 -15.25 -8.92 23.47
CA VAL A 477 -16.40 -8.55 22.63
C VAL A 477 -17.35 -9.76 22.49
N PRO A 478 -18.66 -9.61 22.81
CA PRO A 478 -19.59 -10.75 22.89
C PRO A 478 -19.62 -11.64 21.64
N CYS A 479 -19.61 -11.05 20.44
CA CYS A 479 -19.60 -11.81 19.20
C CYS A 479 -18.28 -12.57 18.96
N VAL A 480 -17.15 -12.05 19.45
CA VAL A 480 -15.83 -12.70 19.37
C VAL A 480 -15.76 -13.84 20.38
N LEU A 481 -16.28 -13.66 21.60
CA LEU A 481 -16.39 -14.72 22.61
C LEU A 481 -17.19 -15.93 22.08
N VAL A 482 -18.36 -15.69 21.49
CA VAL A 482 -19.19 -16.75 20.90
C VAL A 482 -18.43 -17.50 19.80
N LEU A 483 -17.75 -16.78 18.90
CA LEU A 483 -16.97 -17.40 17.83
C LEU A 483 -15.73 -18.12 18.35
N LYS A 484 -15.08 -17.62 19.39
CA LYS A 484 -13.94 -18.26 20.07
C LYS A 484 -14.38 -19.59 20.68
N LYS A 485 -15.47 -19.61 21.45
CA LYS A 485 -16.08 -20.82 22.02
C LYS A 485 -16.42 -21.84 20.93
N ARG A 486 -17.06 -21.40 19.83
CA ARG A 486 -17.37 -22.28 18.68
C ARG A 486 -16.12 -22.85 17.99
N SER A 487 -15.07 -22.04 17.83
CA SER A 487 -13.80 -22.50 17.26
C SER A 487 -13.13 -23.53 18.17
N GLN A 488 -13.10 -23.27 19.48
CA GLN A 488 -12.53 -24.14 20.49
C GLN A 488 -13.28 -25.48 20.57
N ALA A 489 -14.61 -25.46 20.59
CA ALA A 489 -15.42 -26.67 20.56
C ALA A 489 -15.13 -27.54 19.33
N ARG A 490 -14.97 -26.91 18.14
CA ARG A 490 -14.61 -27.63 16.91
C ARG A 490 -13.17 -28.14 16.93
N LYS A 491 -12.24 -27.41 17.56
CA LYS A 491 -10.85 -27.86 17.77
C LYS A 491 -10.83 -29.09 18.67
N ASN A 492 -11.60 -29.08 19.76
CA ASN A 492 -11.71 -30.19 20.69
C ASN A 492 -12.33 -31.41 20.00
N LYS A 493 -13.40 -31.22 19.21
CA LYS A 493 -13.99 -32.29 18.41
C LYS A 493 -13.01 -32.86 17.38
N LEU A 494 -12.24 -32.01 16.71
CA LEU A 494 -11.18 -32.45 15.79
C LEU A 494 -10.08 -33.23 16.53
N HIS A 495 -9.69 -32.79 17.73
CA HIS A 495 -8.67 -33.45 18.54
C HIS A 495 -9.15 -34.82 19.05
N GLN A 496 -10.37 -34.92 19.60
CA GLN A 496 -11.00 -36.20 19.97
C GLN A 496 -11.09 -37.14 18.77
N MET A 497 -11.48 -36.63 17.59
CA MET A 497 -11.54 -37.43 16.38
C MET A 497 -10.16 -37.81 15.81
N THR A 498 -9.11 -37.07 16.20
CA THR A 498 -7.72 -37.40 15.85
C THR A 498 -7.17 -38.47 16.79
N LEU A 499 -7.44 -38.36 18.09
CA LEU A 499 -7.09 -39.37 19.08
C LEU A 499 -7.79 -40.70 18.78
N THR A 500 -9.10 -40.69 18.56
CA THR A 500 -9.85 -41.89 18.14
C THR A 500 -9.34 -42.47 16.83
N PHE A 501 -8.85 -41.65 15.89
CA PHE A 501 -8.19 -42.13 14.68
C PHE A 501 -6.83 -42.77 14.98
N GLU A 502 -6.02 -42.20 15.87
CA GLU A 502 -4.74 -42.79 16.28
C GLU A 502 -4.96 -44.13 17.00
N THR A 503 -5.97 -44.22 17.87
CA THR A 503 -6.40 -45.47 18.52
C THR A 503 -7.00 -46.48 17.54
N ALA A 504 -7.83 -46.05 16.58
CA ALA A 504 -8.42 -46.94 15.57
C ALA A 504 -7.41 -47.39 14.50
N LYS A 505 -6.42 -46.55 14.18
CA LYS A 505 -5.28 -46.89 13.31
C LYS A 505 -4.39 -47.96 13.95
N GLN A 506 -4.26 -47.94 15.28
CA GLN A 506 -3.63 -49.03 16.04
C GLN A 506 -4.49 -50.30 16.05
N ALA A 507 -5.81 -50.19 15.87
CA ALA A 507 -6.73 -51.32 15.96
C ALA A 507 -6.96 -52.07 14.63
N PHE A 508 -7.02 -51.44 13.44
CA PHE A 508 -7.33 -52.20 12.22
C PHE A 508 -6.94 -51.48 10.91
N GLU A 509 -6.13 -52.12 10.07
CA GLU A 509 -5.68 -51.65 8.74
C GLU A 509 -6.66 -51.95 7.58
N GLN A 510 -7.93 -52.35 7.82
CA GLN A 510 -8.79 -52.92 6.75
C GLN A 510 -10.12 -52.23 6.38
N THR A 511 -10.51 -51.07 6.92
CA THR A 511 -11.76 -50.39 6.45
C THR A 511 -11.58 -48.90 6.22
N PHE A 512 -11.26 -48.51 4.98
CA PHE A 512 -10.98 -47.10 4.63
C PHE A 512 -11.87 -46.54 3.52
N GLY A 513 -12.73 -45.59 3.89
CA GLY A 513 -13.44 -44.69 2.97
C GLY A 513 -14.25 -43.64 3.74
N ALA A 514 -15.27 -44.09 4.48
CA ALA A 514 -16.24 -43.23 5.17
C ALA A 514 -15.64 -42.35 6.29
N TYR A 515 -14.72 -42.89 7.11
CA TYR A 515 -14.11 -42.15 8.23
C TYR A 515 -13.10 -41.07 7.79
N LYS A 516 -12.36 -41.31 6.69
CA LYS A 516 -11.44 -40.33 6.09
C LYS A 516 -12.21 -39.13 5.53
N GLN A 517 -13.39 -39.38 4.95
CA GLN A 517 -14.32 -38.36 4.48
C GLN A 517 -14.92 -37.56 5.65
N GLY A 518 -15.31 -38.22 6.76
CA GLY A 518 -15.72 -37.57 8.01
C GLY A 518 -14.65 -36.64 8.60
N LYS A 519 -13.38 -37.08 8.66
CA LYS A 519 -12.24 -36.25 9.09
C LYS A 519 -12.02 -35.03 8.21
N LYS A 520 -12.13 -35.19 6.89
CA LYS A 520 -12.03 -34.09 5.92
C LYS A 520 -13.15 -33.05 6.15
N ILE A 521 -14.40 -33.49 6.30
CA ILE A 521 -15.55 -32.60 6.56
C ILE A 521 -15.40 -31.83 7.88
N VAL A 522 -14.98 -32.50 8.96
CA VAL A 522 -14.77 -31.82 10.26
C VAL A 522 -13.59 -30.85 10.20
N LYS A 523 -12.49 -31.22 9.52
CA LYS A 523 -11.34 -30.32 9.30
C LYS A 523 -11.73 -29.10 8.47
N GLU A 524 -12.55 -29.27 7.44
CA GLU A 524 -13.10 -28.16 6.66
C GLU A 524 -14.03 -27.27 7.49
N LYS A 525 -14.90 -27.86 8.32
CA LYS A 525 -15.76 -27.14 9.27
C LYS A 525 -14.94 -26.37 10.31
N TYR A 526 -13.85 -26.94 10.82
CA TYR A 526 -12.91 -26.26 11.72
C TYR A 526 -12.20 -25.12 10.99
N ASN A 527 -11.61 -25.37 9.81
CA ASN A 527 -10.93 -24.35 9.02
C ASN A 527 -11.87 -23.19 8.63
N ARG A 528 -13.15 -23.49 8.34
CA ARG A 528 -14.17 -22.48 8.08
C ARG A 528 -14.47 -21.67 9.35
N ALA A 529 -14.68 -22.33 10.48
CA ALA A 529 -14.92 -21.68 11.77
C ALA A 529 -13.74 -20.80 12.22
N GLN A 530 -12.52 -21.31 12.06
CA GLN A 530 -11.29 -20.60 12.39
C GLN A 530 -11.07 -19.38 11.50
N ARG A 531 -11.35 -19.49 10.19
CA ARG A 531 -11.36 -18.34 9.28
C ARG A 531 -12.41 -17.30 9.69
N THR A 532 -13.64 -17.72 9.99
CA THR A 532 -14.68 -16.77 10.44
C THR A 532 -14.32 -16.08 11.75
N TYR A 533 -13.75 -16.81 12.71
CA TYR A 533 -13.27 -16.27 13.97
C TYR A 533 -12.16 -15.24 13.75
N ARG A 534 -11.09 -15.60 13.04
CA ARG A 534 -9.98 -14.66 12.74
C ARG A 534 -10.47 -13.40 12.01
N ASN A 535 -11.38 -13.56 11.06
CA ASN A 535 -11.94 -12.45 10.30
C ASN A 535 -12.85 -11.54 11.15
N GLU A 536 -13.61 -12.08 12.10
CA GLU A 536 -14.40 -11.27 13.05
C GLU A 536 -13.51 -10.60 14.08
N TRP A 537 -12.55 -11.33 14.64
CA TRP A 537 -11.56 -10.80 15.58
C TRP A 537 -10.83 -9.61 14.98
N GLN A 538 -10.32 -9.73 13.75
CA GLN A 538 -9.64 -8.63 13.07
C GLN A 538 -10.58 -7.44 12.81
N ARG A 539 -11.88 -7.69 12.58
CA ARG A 539 -12.87 -6.62 12.37
C ARG A 539 -13.18 -5.88 13.65
N GLN A 540 -13.37 -6.58 14.76
CA GLN A 540 -13.60 -5.95 16.06
C GLN A 540 -12.35 -5.19 16.51
N ARG A 541 -11.15 -5.74 16.29
CA ARG A 541 -9.90 -4.99 16.46
C ARG A 541 -9.90 -3.69 15.65
N ASN A 542 -10.18 -3.76 14.34
CA ASN A 542 -10.22 -2.58 13.47
C ASN A 542 -11.39 -1.62 13.81
N ARG A 543 -12.42 -2.08 14.52
CA ARG A 543 -13.52 -1.25 15.02
C ARG A 543 -13.05 -0.48 16.24
N LEU A 544 -12.49 -1.15 17.24
CA LEU A 544 -11.94 -0.53 18.44
C LEU A 544 -10.84 0.48 18.12
N VAL A 545 -9.94 0.17 17.18
CA VAL A 545 -8.93 1.16 16.71
C VAL A 545 -9.60 2.41 16.13
N ARG A 546 -10.70 2.26 15.38
CA ARG A 546 -11.44 3.41 14.82
C ARG A 546 -12.17 4.20 15.89
N GLU A 547 -12.79 3.53 16.85
CA GLU A 547 -13.46 4.18 17.98
C GLU A 547 -12.44 4.95 18.84
N ASN A 548 -11.27 4.38 19.12
CA ASN A 548 -10.17 5.08 19.79
C ASN A 548 -9.67 6.27 18.97
N LEU A 549 -9.53 6.13 17.65
CA LEU A 549 -9.12 7.22 16.77
C LEU A 549 -10.17 8.34 16.71
N GLU A 550 -11.46 8.01 16.66
CA GLU A 550 -12.56 9.00 16.70
C GLU A 550 -12.57 9.75 18.04
N ARG A 551 -12.38 9.04 19.15
CA ARG A 551 -12.24 9.66 20.48
C ARG A 551 -11.03 10.60 20.53
N TYR A 552 -9.87 10.10 20.11
CA TYR A 552 -8.63 10.88 20.06
C TYR A 552 -8.78 12.16 19.24
N LYS A 553 -9.44 12.09 18.07
CA LYS A 553 -9.70 13.26 17.22
C LYS A 553 -10.55 14.33 17.91
N ASN A 554 -11.48 13.93 18.77
CA ASN A 554 -12.39 14.85 19.43
C ASN A 554 -11.81 15.38 20.76
N GLU A 555 -11.12 14.53 21.51
CA GLU A 555 -10.68 14.82 22.88
C GLU A 555 -9.24 15.38 22.92
N GLN A 556 -8.30 14.81 22.16
CA GLN A 556 -6.87 15.15 22.30
C GLN A 556 -6.56 16.62 21.98
N PRO A 557 -7.11 17.24 20.92
CA PRO A 557 -6.85 18.66 20.66
C PRO A 557 -7.29 19.56 21.80
N VAL A 558 -8.43 19.25 22.45
CA VAL A 558 -8.93 19.99 23.61
C VAL A 558 -7.97 19.81 24.79
N ILE A 559 -7.57 18.57 25.08
CA ILE A 559 -6.59 18.25 26.14
C ILE A 559 -5.27 18.99 25.92
N ASP A 560 -4.76 19.02 24.69
CA ASP A 560 -3.50 19.68 24.38
C ASP A 560 -3.61 21.21 24.51
N VAL A 561 -4.74 21.82 24.11
CA VAL A 561 -5.02 23.25 24.33
C VAL A 561 -5.15 23.57 25.81
N GLU A 562 -5.90 22.78 26.58
CA GLU A 562 -6.04 22.96 28.04
C GLU A 562 -4.69 22.82 28.75
N ARG A 563 -3.83 21.89 28.31
CA ARG A 563 -2.46 21.76 28.83
C ARG A 563 -1.59 22.98 28.51
N GLN A 564 -1.68 23.51 27.28
CA GLN A 564 -0.96 24.72 26.89
C GLN A 564 -1.43 25.94 27.71
N LEU A 565 -2.75 26.10 27.89
CA LEU A 565 -3.34 27.16 28.72
C LEU A 565 -2.94 27.00 30.20
N ALA A 566 -2.69 25.78 30.65
CA ALA A 566 -2.12 25.48 31.97
C ALA A 566 -0.58 25.65 32.05
N GLY A 567 0.06 26.22 31.02
CA GLY A 567 1.50 26.45 30.96
C GLY A 567 2.36 25.21 30.70
N LYS A 568 1.74 24.07 30.36
CA LYS A 568 2.43 22.81 30.07
C LYS A 568 2.57 22.63 28.55
N PHE A 569 3.66 23.15 27.99
CA PHE A 569 3.94 23.07 26.54
C PHE A 569 4.45 21.70 26.06
N VAL A 570 4.96 20.86 26.96
CA VAL A 570 5.45 19.52 26.63
C VAL A 570 4.59 18.47 27.34
N ALA A 571 4.11 17.49 26.57
CA ALA A 571 3.30 16.42 27.12
C ALA A 571 4.13 15.54 28.10
N GLU A 572 3.59 15.24 29.28
CA GLU A 572 4.27 14.47 30.34
C GLU A 572 4.72 13.06 29.89
N ASP A 573 4.15 12.52 28.81
CA ASP A 573 4.58 11.27 28.16
C ASP A 573 5.80 11.45 27.25
N VAL A 574 5.94 12.60 26.60
CA VAL A 574 7.16 13.03 25.88
C VAL A 574 8.26 13.35 26.89
N MET A 575 7.94 14.10 27.96
CA MET A 575 8.84 14.30 29.10
C MET A 575 9.16 12.97 29.81
N GLY A 576 8.21 12.05 29.94
CA GLY A 576 8.40 10.75 30.59
C GLY A 576 9.17 9.74 29.72
N ALA A 577 9.16 9.90 28.40
CA ALA A 577 10.05 9.19 27.47
C ALA A 577 11.47 9.79 27.52
N LEU A 578 11.59 11.11 27.68
CA LEU A 578 12.87 11.81 27.88
C LEU A 578 13.48 11.51 29.27
N GLN A 579 12.70 11.57 30.35
CA GLN A 579 13.12 11.33 31.74
C GLN A 579 13.50 9.87 32.00
N ARG A 580 12.86 8.89 31.35
CA ARG A 580 13.23 7.47 31.46
C ARG A 580 14.60 7.12 30.87
N THR A 581 15.25 8.06 30.18
CA THR A 581 16.62 7.86 29.69
C THR A 581 17.70 8.27 30.70
N GLY A 582 17.37 9.02 31.77
CA GLY A 582 18.34 9.35 32.83
C GLY A 582 19.53 10.23 32.40
N TYR A 583 19.47 10.86 31.23
CA TYR A 583 20.59 11.63 30.65
C TYR A 583 20.45 13.17 30.76
N MET A 584 19.38 13.70 31.38
CA MET A 584 19.13 15.14 31.41
C MET A 584 19.41 15.75 32.78
N THR A 585 20.45 16.57 32.87
CA THR A 585 20.74 17.38 34.07
C THR A 585 19.72 18.53 34.21
N PRO A 586 19.53 19.10 35.41
CA PRO A 586 18.64 20.27 35.59
C PRO A 586 18.96 21.43 34.65
N GLN A 587 20.24 21.65 34.36
CA GLN A 587 20.74 22.66 33.41
C GLN A 587 20.27 22.38 31.97
N HIS A 588 20.17 21.10 31.58
CA HIS A 588 19.64 20.65 30.29
C HIS A 588 18.14 21.00 30.17
N MET A 589 17.38 20.86 31.27
CA MET A 589 15.95 21.22 31.30
C MET A 589 15.75 22.73 31.28
N THR A 590 16.56 23.49 32.03
CA THR A 590 16.51 24.97 32.05
C THR A 590 16.87 25.57 30.68
N LEU A 591 17.81 24.97 29.95
CA LEU A 591 18.12 25.37 28.58
C LEU A 591 16.91 25.20 27.66
N ILE A 592 16.30 24.02 27.66
CA ILE A 592 15.15 23.71 26.80
C ILE A 592 14.00 24.65 27.12
N ASP A 593 13.69 24.86 28.40
CA ASP A 593 12.62 25.75 28.85
C ASP A 593 12.87 27.21 28.41
N ALA A 594 14.07 27.74 28.64
CA ALA A 594 14.42 29.12 28.29
C ALA A 594 14.44 29.37 26.77
N VAL A 595 14.85 28.40 25.97
CA VAL A 595 14.88 28.51 24.50
C VAL A 595 13.48 28.42 23.88
N LEU A 596 12.64 27.52 24.42
CA LEU A 596 11.28 27.26 23.92
C LEU A 596 10.21 28.19 24.51
N THR A 597 10.56 29.00 25.50
CA THR A 597 9.67 30.06 26.02
C THR A 597 9.25 30.98 24.87
N MET A 598 7.93 31.23 24.76
CA MET A 598 7.35 32.03 23.68
C MET A 598 7.80 33.50 23.75
N PRO A 599 7.83 34.23 22.62
CA PRO A 599 8.16 35.65 22.61
C PRO A 599 7.19 36.47 23.47
N GLY A 600 7.74 37.43 24.24
CA GLY A 600 6.93 38.34 25.04
C GLY A 600 6.06 39.27 24.17
N ALA A 601 4.98 39.79 24.74
CA ALA A 601 4.07 40.69 24.02
C ALA A 601 4.72 42.05 23.72
N THR A 602 5.82 42.37 24.42
CA THR A 602 6.62 43.58 24.21
C THR A 602 8.07 43.26 23.85
N VAL A 603 8.72 44.19 23.14
CA VAL A 603 10.14 44.07 22.74
C VAL A 603 11.07 43.89 23.94
N LYS A 604 10.74 44.51 25.08
CA LYS A 604 11.53 44.41 26.32
C LYS A 604 11.46 43.01 26.94
N GLU A 605 10.28 42.39 26.94
CA GLU A 605 10.10 41.01 27.40
C GLU A 605 10.79 40.02 26.46
N GLU A 606 10.77 40.26 25.15
CA GLU A 606 11.50 39.46 24.17
C GLU A 606 13.03 39.57 24.35
N TYR A 607 13.55 40.76 24.65
CA TYR A 607 14.96 40.93 25.00
C TYR A 607 15.33 40.19 26.29
N GLN A 608 14.48 40.24 27.32
CA GLN A 608 14.72 39.52 28.57
C GLN A 608 14.67 37.99 28.38
N ARG A 609 13.76 37.50 27.53
CA ARG A 609 13.68 36.09 27.12
C ARG A 609 14.97 35.66 26.42
N ARG A 610 15.46 36.46 25.46
CA ARG A 610 16.71 36.18 24.74
C ARG A 610 17.92 36.15 25.68
N ILE A 611 18.02 37.10 26.60
CA ILE A 611 19.09 37.15 27.61
C ILE A 611 19.03 35.89 28.49
N SER A 612 17.83 35.49 28.93
CA SER A 612 17.65 34.29 29.75
C SER A 612 18.01 33.01 29.00
N ALA A 613 17.63 32.90 27.73
CA ALA A 613 18.01 31.79 26.85
C ALA A 613 19.53 31.74 26.61
N ILE A 614 20.18 32.88 26.38
CA ILE A 614 21.64 32.96 26.21
C ILE A 614 22.36 32.53 27.50
N ASN A 615 21.90 32.98 28.67
CA ASN A 615 22.48 32.57 29.95
C ASN A 615 22.29 31.07 30.22
N ALA A 616 21.14 30.51 29.84
CA ALA A 616 20.89 29.07 29.96
C ALA A 616 21.77 28.26 28.99
N VAL A 617 22.03 28.76 27.79
CA VAL A 617 23.01 28.18 26.84
C VAL A 617 24.41 28.19 27.44
N ILE A 618 24.87 29.33 27.99
CA ILE A 618 26.19 29.44 28.63
C ILE A 618 26.32 28.43 29.76
N THR A 619 25.33 28.36 30.65
CA THR A 619 25.32 27.43 31.79
C THR A 619 25.31 25.97 31.35
N PHE A 620 24.71 25.69 30.20
CA PHE A 620 24.62 24.35 29.65
C PHE A 620 25.90 23.88 28.96
N CYS A 621 26.65 24.79 28.32
CA CYS A 621 27.87 24.44 27.59
C CYS A 621 28.94 23.72 28.43
N ASP A 622 28.94 23.92 29.75
CA ASP A 622 29.89 23.30 30.68
C ASP A 622 29.41 21.93 31.22
N VAL A 623 28.25 21.44 30.79
CA VAL A 623 27.66 20.18 31.26
C VAL A 623 28.23 19.00 30.47
N GLN A 624 28.91 18.07 31.18
CA GLN A 624 29.50 16.89 30.56
C GLN A 624 28.44 15.82 30.21
N GLU A 625 28.09 15.70 28.93
CA GLU A 625 27.20 14.66 28.40
C GLU A 625 27.95 13.32 28.27
N GLY A 626 27.79 12.40 29.24
CA GLY A 626 28.46 11.10 29.21
C GLY A 626 28.14 10.23 27.97
N CYS A 627 28.89 9.13 27.79
CA CYS A 627 28.76 8.24 26.63
C CYS A 627 27.47 7.36 26.61
N PRO A 628 26.97 6.95 25.42
CA PRO A 628 25.74 6.17 25.30
C PRO A 628 25.92 4.73 25.82
N THR A 629 25.16 4.33 26.86
CA THR A 629 25.11 2.94 27.32
C THR A 629 23.86 2.25 26.77
N ARG A 630 24.02 1.07 26.17
CA ARG A 630 22.93 0.20 25.69
C ARG A 630 21.98 -0.18 26.85
N GLN A 631 20.69 0.15 26.73
CA GLN A 631 19.67 -0.40 27.63
C GLN A 631 19.51 -1.93 27.44
N PRO A 632 19.57 -2.72 28.52
CA PRO A 632 19.13 -4.11 28.52
C PRO A 632 17.59 -4.19 28.60
N ASN A 633 17.04 -5.22 27.97
CA ASN A 633 15.61 -5.57 27.98
C ASN A 633 15.03 -5.64 29.40
N VAL A 634 13.98 -4.84 29.67
CA VAL A 634 13.16 -4.95 30.89
C VAL A 634 12.30 -6.22 30.80
N THR A 635 12.80 -7.32 31.36
CA THR A 635 11.99 -8.47 31.75
C THR A 635 11.79 -8.49 33.26
N LYS A 636 10.51 -8.40 33.66
CA LYS A 636 9.88 -8.98 34.86
C LYS A 636 10.45 -8.60 36.25
N LYS A 637 9.53 -8.07 37.07
CA LYS A 637 9.52 -8.07 38.55
C LYS A 637 10.41 -9.17 39.17
N ARG A 638 11.37 -8.76 40.00
CA ARG A 638 11.81 -9.52 41.18
C ARG A 638 11.93 -8.56 42.36
N HIS A 639 11.49 -9.05 43.50
CA HIS A 639 11.40 -8.36 44.79
C HIS A 639 12.77 -7.90 45.28
N ALA A 640 12.79 -6.76 45.96
CA ALA A 640 13.93 -6.23 46.67
C ALA A 640 14.31 -7.15 47.84
N THR A 641 15.58 -7.46 47.97
CA THR A 641 16.24 -7.83 49.23
C THR A 641 17.65 -7.26 49.19
N ASP A 642 17.99 -6.55 50.26
CA ASP A 642 19.22 -5.77 50.42
C ASP A 642 20.48 -6.63 50.48
N ALA A 643 21.48 -6.28 49.66
CA ALA A 643 22.91 -6.46 49.93
C ALA A 643 23.76 -5.70 48.87
N LEU A 644 24.71 -4.88 49.34
CA LEU A 644 25.74 -4.16 48.56
C LEU A 644 26.92 -5.11 48.19
N PRO A 645 27.86 -4.72 47.29
CA PRO A 645 28.23 -5.48 46.09
C PRO A 645 29.60 -6.17 46.16
N SER A 646 29.86 -7.09 45.22
CA SER A 646 31.23 -7.55 44.90
C SER A 646 31.57 -7.40 43.40
N ALA A 647 32.88 -7.25 43.15
CA ALA A 647 33.60 -6.60 42.05
C ALA A 647 33.35 -7.11 40.60
N PRO A 648 33.78 -6.34 39.57
CA PRO A 648 33.46 -6.63 38.17
C PRO A 648 34.41 -7.65 37.53
N VAL A 649 33.84 -8.68 36.89
CA VAL A 649 34.56 -9.61 36.01
C VAL A 649 34.74 -8.97 34.62
N LYS A 650 35.98 -9.08 34.12
CA LYS A 650 36.52 -8.58 32.84
C LYS A 650 35.56 -8.73 31.64
N ARG A 651 35.36 -7.62 30.90
CA ARG A 651 34.76 -7.62 29.56
C ARG A 651 35.74 -8.22 28.55
N GLN A 652 35.36 -9.31 27.90
CA GLN A 652 36.03 -9.80 26.68
C GLN A 652 35.68 -8.87 25.50
N GLY A 653 36.71 -8.45 24.77
CA GLY A 653 36.58 -7.62 23.57
C GLY A 653 36.03 -8.40 22.36
N SER A 654 35.51 -7.66 21.38
CA SER A 654 35.00 -8.18 20.11
C SER A 654 36.07 -8.93 19.30
N PRO A 655 35.75 -10.02 18.59
CA PRO A 655 36.73 -10.71 17.75
C PRO A 655 37.03 -9.89 16.48
N ARG A 656 38.30 -9.88 16.08
CA ARG A 656 38.78 -9.38 14.77
C ARG A 656 38.13 -10.17 13.62
N VAL A 657 38.12 -9.60 12.42
CA VAL A 657 37.52 -10.14 11.18
C VAL A 657 38.00 -11.56 10.85
N ASP A 658 39.25 -11.92 11.19
CA ASP A 658 39.79 -13.30 11.05
C ASP A 658 39.06 -14.34 11.93
N GLY A 659 38.48 -13.92 13.06
CA GLY A 659 37.73 -14.80 13.97
C GLY A 659 36.37 -15.23 13.43
N VAL A 660 35.78 -14.45 12.52
CA VAL A 660 34.45 -14.74 11.95
C VAL A 660 34.57 -15.86 10.91
N GLU A 661 35.57 -15.82 10.03
CA GLU A 661 35.79 -16.87 9.04
C GLU A 661 36.25 -18.18 9.68
N THR A 662 37.09 -18.09 10.72
CA THR A 662 37.46 -19.23 11.57
C THR A 662 36.23 -19.83 12.27
N GLY A 663 35.33 -18.97 12.79
CA GLY A 663 34.06 -19.38 13.39
C GLY A 663 33.10 -20.05 12.40
N PHE A 664 33.08 -19.62 11.13
CA PHE A 664 32.32 -20.30 10.07
C PHE A 664 32.90 -21.66 9.71
N ARG A 665 34.22 -21.79 9.58
CA ARG A 665 34.86 -23.10 9.31
C ARG A 665 34.63 -24.07 10.46
N GLN A 666 34.74 -23.61 11.70
CA GLN A 666 34.46 -24.42 12.89
C GLN A 666 32.97 -24.79 13.01
N ALA A 667 32.07 -23.87 12.69
CA ALA A 667 30.63 -24.13 12.67
C ALA A 667 30.23 -25.10 11.54
N MET A 668 30.83 -25.00 10.35
CA MET A 668 30.61 -25.94 9.25
C MET A 668 31.05 -27.35 9.63
N ALA A 669 32.23 -27.47 10.27
CA ALA A 669 32.75 -28.74 10.75
C ALA A 669 31.92 -29.35 11.88
N SER A 670 31.26 -28.54 12.72
CA SER A 670 30.44 -29.02 13.84
C SER A 670 29.01 -29.40 13.47
N VAL A 671 28.59 -29.18 12.21
CA VAL A 671 27.27 -29.65 11.76
C VAL A 671 27.32 -31.09 11.25
N CYS A 672 28.48 -31.61 10.89
CA CYS A 672 28.63 -33.03 10.51
C CYS A 672 28.82 -33.89 11.75
N ILE A 673 27.92 -34.84 11.99
CA ILE A 673 28.03 -35.75 13.13
C ILE A 673 29.09 -36.83 12.87
N LYS A 674 29.85 -37.20 13.90
CA LYS A 674 30.87 -38.27 13.82
C LYS A 674 30.33 -39.62 14.28
N SER A 675 29.25 -39.63 15.05
CA SER A 675 28.58 -40.84 15.53
C SER A 675 27.05 -40.70 15.47
N PRO A 676 26.29 -41.81 15.34
CA PRO A 676 24.82 -41.79 15.22
C PRO A 676 24.09 -41.22 16.44
N ASP A 677 24.73 -41.10 17.60
CA ASP A 677 24.17 -40.57 18.84
C ASP A 677 24.42 -39.06 19.02
N GLU A 678 25.32 -38.49 18.21
CA GLU A 678 25.64 -37.06 18.24
C GLU A 678 24.50 -36.25 17.61
N ARG A 679 24.23 -35.07 18.16
CA ARG A 679 23.15 -34.19 17.70
C ARG A 679 23.67 -32.78 17.54
N SER A 680 23.62 -32.24 16.31
CA SER A 680 24.00 -30.86 16.09
C SER A 680 23.01 -29.89 16.73
N THR A 681 23.51 -28.71 17.10
CA THR A 681 22.71 -27.58 17.58
C THR A 681 22.72 -26.40 16.60
N ILE A 682 23.38 -26.55 15.45
CA ILE A 682 23.49 -25.53 14.41
C ILE A 682 22.86 -26.06 13.11
N CYS A 683 22.17 -25.21 12.35
CA CYS A 683 21.50 -25.62 11.12
C CYS A 683 22.46 -25.61 9.92
N PHE A 684 22.71 -26.78 9.30
CA PHE A 684 23.63 -26.91 8.16
C PHE A 684 23.24 -26.03 6.98
N LEU A 685 21.94 -25.94 6.69
CA LEU A 685 21.40 -25.08 5.62
C LEU A 685 21.52 -23.58 5.94
N CYS A 686 21.49 -23.18 7.21
CA CYS A 686 21.69 -21.77 7.57
C CYS A 686 23.17 -21.41 7.55
N VAL A 687 24.04 -22.23 8.12
CA VAL A 687 25.50 -21.98 8.16
C VAL A 687 26.06 -21.81 6.76
N ALA A 688 25.67 -22.70 5.85
CA ALA A 688 26.17 -22.75 4.49
C ALA A 688 25.44 -21.83 3.49
N ASN A 689 24.55 -20.96 3.97
CA ASN A 689 23.82 -20.01 3.13
C ASN A 689 24.44 -18.61 3.19
N PRO A 690 25.16 -18.17 2.13
CA PRO A 690 25.80 -16.86 2.10
C PRO A 690 24.81 -15.69 2.06
N LYS A 691 23.54 -15.92 1.74
CA LYS A 691 22.50 -14.89 1.66
C LYS A 691 21.91 -14.51 3.03
N LEU A 692 22.26 -15.23 4.10
CA LEU A 692 21.79 -14.94 5.47
C LEU A 692 22.80 -14.11 6.27
N PRO A 693 22.36 -13.25 7.21
CA PRO A 693 23.27 -12.54 8.12
C PRO A 693 24.08 -13.50 9.00
N ALA A 694 25.32 -13.14 9.35
CA ALA A 694 26.20 -13.99 10.16
C ALA A 694 25.59 -14.46 11.48
N THR A 695 24.74 -13.62 12.11
CA THR A 695 24.00 -13.95 13.34
C THR A 695 22.95 -15.05 13.15
N GLU A 696 22.37 -15.18 11.96
CA GLU A 696 21.46 -16.28 11.62
C GLU A 696 22.20 -17.54 11.19
N ARG A 697 23.33 -17.37 10.48
CA ARG A 697 24.14 -18.48 9.99
C ARG A 697 24.82 -19.22 11.14
N LEU A 698 25.38 -18.51 12.12
CA LEU A 698 26.06 -19.06 13.30
C LEU A 698 25.11 -19.27 14.50
N ARG A 699 23.79 -19.30 14.25
CA ARG A 699 22.81 -19.42 15.32
C ARG A 699 22.88 -20.80 15.97
N VAL A 700 23.34 -20.84 17.22
CA VAL A 700 23.26 -22.02 18.07
C VAL A 700 21.85 -22.12 18.68
N HIS A 701 21.20 -23.26 18.45
CA HIS A 701 19.90 -23.57 19.03
C HIS A 701 20.08 -24.17 20.43
N SER A 702 19.20 -23.81 21.37
CA SER A 702 19.33 -24.21 22.77
C SER A 702 19.21 -25.72 23.01
N THR A 703 18.54 -26.44 22.10
CA THR A 703 18.43 -27.91 22.11
C THR A 703 18.34 -28.47 20.69
N PRO A 704 18.77 -29.73 20.45
CA PRO A 704 18.56 -30.40 19.15
C PRO A 704 17.10 -30.45 18.69
N GLY A 705 16.14 -30.56 19.62
CA GLY A 705 14.72 -30.48 19.30
C GLY A 705 14.27 -29.10 18.82
N SER A 706 14.90 -28.02 19.30
CA SER A 706 14.64 -26.66 18.81
C SER A 706 15.27 -26.41 17.43
N LEU A 707 16.44 -27.00 17.15
CA LEU A 707 17.02 -27.05 15.81
C LEU A 707 16.10 -27.80 14.85
N THR A 708 15.57 -28.96 15.25
CA THR A 708 14.62 -29.76 14.44
C THR A 708 13.36 -28.96 14.10
N ARG A 709 12.78 -28.24 15.07
CA ARG A 709 11.64 -27.35 14.82
C ARG A 709 11.98 -26.21 13.85
N HIS A 710 13.17 -25.64 13.97
CA HIS A 710 13.67 -24.64 13.04
C HIS A 710 13.85 -25.21 11.64
N PHE A 711 14.53 -26.35 11.50
CA PHE A 711 14.76 -27.06 10.25
C PHE A 711 13.43 -27.38 9.55
N ILE A 712 12.50 -28.00 10.27
CA ILE A 712 11.19 -28.35 9.71
C ILE A 712 10.39 -27.09 9.35
N GLY A 713 10.42 -26.05 10.20
CA GLY A 713 9.67 -24.82 9.99
C GLY A 713 10.18 -23.97 8.83
N LYS A 714 11.49 -23.76 8.77
CA LYS A 714 12.16 -22.85 7.84
C LYS A 714 12.45 -23.54 6.50
N HIS A 715 12.94 -24.78 6.53
CA HIS A 715 13.47 -25.46 5.33
C HIS A 715 12.54 -26.56 4.77
N VAL A 716 11.75 -27.26 5.60
CA VAL A 716 10.97 -28.44 5.15
C VAL A 716 9.49 -28.14 4.87
N LYS A 717 8.81 -27.33 5.70
CA LYS A 717 7.37 -27.06 5.56
C LYS A 717 6.99 -26.29 4.30
N HIS A 718 7.94 -25.53 3.76
CA HIS A 718 7.75 -24.70 2.57
C HIS A 718 8.49 -25.28 1.36
N PHE A 719 8.95 -26.54 1.44
CA PHE A 719 9.66 -27.25 0.38
C PHE A 719 8.70 -27.56 -0.79
N PRO A 720 8.92 -26.99 -2.00
CA PRO A 720 8.15 -27.35 -3.20
C PRO A 720 8.49 -28.77 -3.64
N LYS A 721 7.60 -29.46 -4.38
CA LYS A 721 7.79 -30.86 -4.76
C LYS A 721 8.96 -31.10 -5.72
N ASP A 722 9.37 -30.07 -6.46
CA ASP A 722 10.24 -30.18 -7.65
C ASP A 722 11.56 -29.40 -7.51
N VAL A 723 12.02 -29.09 -6.30
CA VAL A 723 13.26 -28.34 -6.07
C VAL A 723 14.34 -29.24 -5.50
N HIS A 724 15.48 -29.30 -6.19
CA HIS A 724 16.72 -29.93 -5.76
C HIS A 724 17.44 -29.04 -4.74
N VAL A 725 17.87 -29.60 -3.61
CA VAL A 725 18.67 -28.88 -2.61
C VAL A 725 20.05 -29.50 -2.52
N ARG A 726 21.08 -28.69 -2.79
CA ARG A 726 22.47 -29.08 -2.54
C ARG A 726 22.83 -28.80 -1.09
N CYS A 727 23.38 -29.80 -0.40
CA CYS A 727 24.02 -29.58 0.89
C CYS A 727 25.37 -28.92 0.66
N ASN A 728 25.49 -27.62 0.90
CA ASN A 728 26.76 -26.89 0.72
C ASN A 728 27.82 -27.19 1.80
N VAL A 729 27.51 -28.06 2.77
CA VAL A 729 28.48 -28.57 3.76
C VAL A 729 29.13 -29.86 3.25
N CYS A 730 28.34 -30.76 2.67
CA CYS A 730 28.78 -32.09 2.22
C CYS A 730 28.90 -32.22 0.70
N SER A 731 28.51 -31.18 -0.05
CA SER A 731 28.40 -31.13 -1.51
C SER A 731 27.51 -32.23 -2.13
N GLU A 732 26.56 -32.78 -1.36
CA GLU A 732 25.59 -33.78 -1.86
C GLU A 732 24.33 -33.10 -2.42
N ASP A 733 23.87 -33.56 -3.59
CA ASP A 733 22.61 -33.13 -4.21
C ASP A 733 21.43 -33.97 -3.70
N LEU A 734 20.41 -33.31 -3.15
CA LEU A 734 19.26 -33.93 -2.50
C LEU A 734 18.00 -33.67 -3.35
N PRO A 735 17.58 -34.64 -4.19
CA PRO A 735 16.62 -34.40 -5.25
C PRO A 735 15.17 -34.31 -4.78
N HIS A 736 14.84 -34.91 -3.65
CA HIS A 736 13.48 -34.89 -3.10
C HIS A 736 13.49 -34.71 -1.58
N LYS A 737 12.34 -34.28 -1.06
CA LYS A 737 12.15 -33.99 0.37
C LYS A 737 12.61 -35.13 1.30
N SER A 738 12.35 -36.39 0.95
CA SER A 738 12.80 -37.53 1.75
C SER A 738 14.33 -37.70 1.74
N ALA A 739 15.01 -37.41 0.63
CA ALA A 739 16.47 -37.40 0.58
C ALA A 739 17.04 -36.32 1.51
N LEU A 740 16.43 -35.13 1.52
CA LEU A 740 16.82 -34.06 2.44
C LEU A 740 16.62 -34.43 3.91
N MET A 741 15.50 -35.07 4.25
CA MET A 741 15.23 -35.49 5.63
C MET A 741 16.20 -36.60 6.07
N ASN A 742 16.42 -37.60 5.22
CA ASN A 742 17.33 -38.72 5.52
C ASN A 742 18.78 -38.22 5.62
N HIS A 743 19.20 -37.30 4.75
CA HIS A 743 20.53 -36.68 4.83
C HIS A 743 20.69 -35.83 6.09
N ALA A 744 19.69 -35.03 6.45
CA ALA A 744 19.71 -34.22 7.67
C ALA A 744 19.80 -35.08 8.95
N GLU A 745 19.15 -36.25 8.96
CA GLU A 745 19.22 -37.19 10.07
C GLU A 745 20.57 -37.93 10.11
N ARG A 746 20.98 -38.52 8.98
CA ARG A 746 22.18 -39.37 8.88
C ARG A 746 23.50 -38.59 9.00
N VAL A 747 23.57 -37.40 8.41
CA VAL A 747 24.83 -36.64 8.25
C VAL A 747 24.92 -35.47 9.24
N HIS A 748 23.78 -34.93 9.67
CA HIS A 748 23.72 -33.76 10.54
C HIS A 748 22.99 -33.98 11.88
N GLY A 749 22.50 -35.20 12.15
CA GLY A 749 21.88 -35.56 13.42
C GLY A 749 20.56 -34.84 13.73
N ILE A 750 19.82 -34.37 12.72
CA ILE A 750 18.54 -33.69 12.89
C ILE A 750 17.39 -34.72 12.79
N VAL A 751 16.95 -35.24 13.93
CA VAL A 751 15.92 -36.28 14.00
C VAL A 751 14.52 -35.68 13.94
N SER A 752 13.74 -36.00 12.90
CA SER A 752 12.32 -35.69 12.86
C SER A 752 11.50 -36.92 13.21
N HIS A 753 10.87 -36.95 14.38
CA HIS A 753 9.82 -37.93 14.69
C HIS A 753 8.53 -37.60 13.90
N THR A 754 8.57 -37.82 12.60
CA THR A 754 7.40 -37.93 11.74
C THR A 754 7.56 -39.20 10.94
N ASN A 755 7.08 -40.32 11.50
CA ASN A 755 7.04 -41.65 10.87
C ASN A 755 6.13 -41.66 9.62
N GLU A 756 6.61 -41.09 8.51
CA GLU A 756 5.97 -41.23 7.19
C GLU A 756 6.95 -41.66 6.07
N CYS A 757 8.18 -42.08 6.38
CA CYS A 757 9.16 -42.51 5.35
C CYS A 757 9.72 -43.94 5.47
N ALA A 758 9.12 -44.81 6.28
CA ALA A 758 9.57 -46.21 6.42
C ALA A 758 8.73 -47.25 5.65
N LYS A 759 8.04 -46.88 4.55
CA LYS A 759 7.27 -47.83 3.72
C LYS A 759 7.57 -47.71 2.21
N SER A 760 8.85 -47.70 1.82
CA SER A 760 9.23 -47.74 0.38
C SER A 760 10.50 -48.54 0.11
N ILE A 761 10.76 -49.56 0.93
CA ILE A 761 11.72 -50.61 0.59
C ILE A 761 10.93 -51.90 0.87
N TYR A 762 10.65 -52.67 -0.19
CA TYR A 762 9.63 -53.73 -0.31
C TYR A 762 8.19 -53.27 -0.56
N SER A 763 7.94 -52.71 -1.75
CA SER A 763 6.78 -53.00 -2.58
C SER A 763 6.97 -52.41 -3.98
#